data_AF-A0A5E4D353-F1
#
_entry.id   AF-A0A5E4D353-F1
#
_cell.length_a   1.000
_cell.length_b   1.000
_cell.length_c   1.000
_cell.angle_alpha   90.00
_cell.angle_beta   90.00
_cell.angle_gamma   90.00
#
_symmetry.space_group_name_H-M   'P 1'
#
loop_
_entity.id
_entity.type
_entity.pdbx_description
1 polymer ?
#
loop_
_entity_poly.entity_id
_entity_poly.type
_entity_poly.pdbx_seq_one_letter_code
_entity_poly.pdbx_strand_id
1 'polypeptide(L)'
;MDFGTAYAHYLLVLSLAPELKDDVKETFQYTLLKWAEELDALSRTQDLLGCYEQALELFPDDEVICNSMGEHLFRMGFRDEAAGYFHKAVKLNPDFSDAKENFYRVANWLVERWHFIMLNDTKRNMIYNAAIQKAVCSGFKSVLDIGAGTGILSMFAKKAGAQSVYACELSKTMYELACDVVAANKMEAGIKLLHMKSLDLEIPKHIPERVSLVVTETVDAGLFGEGIVESLIHAWEHLLLQPKTKGENGNCDKYGKVIPASAVIYGMAVECAEIRRHHRVGLKDIVGIHLPKNVKFQSPAYSYIDNEETVEPYTTEKMSRVPGGYLALTECFEIMKVDFNNLQELKSLATKKPDSITIPVVKEGTLDAVVVWFVLQLDDVHSLSTSPSEETCWEQAVYPVQDLPDYWMKPGDHVTMEVSCQDCYLRIQSISVLSLEQEMEVTKSFTKDTDLLSSGKEAELCSALANLQTSKPDAGEQICVLESTEIALLNNIPYHEGFKMAMKKVFSSLTPEKLCQVMDPHCEDNEMSSGTGRQNTVQSTSEPLYVLDVSEGFSILPIIAGTLGQVKPYSSVEKDQHRIALDLISEANHFPKGTLEFWLRHVEDESAVLQRPKSDKLWSIIILDVIEPSGLIQQEIMEKAAISR
;
A
#
# COMPACT_ATOMS: atom_id res chain seq x y z
N MET A 1 3.80 -30.83 -28.69
CA MET A 1 3.25 -30.81 -30.06
C MET A 1 3.54 -29.44 -30.61
N ASP A 2 3.69 -29.26 -31.92
CA ASP A 2 3.88 -27.92 -32.49
C ASP A 2 2.53 -27.20 -32.58
N PHE A 3 2.16 -26.49 -31.50
CA PHE A 3 0.87 -25.80 -31.39
C PHE A 3 0.80 -24.57 -32.30
N GLY A 4 1.91 -23.89 -32.55
CA GLY A 4 1.96 -22.75 -33.48
C GLY A 4 1.62 -23.17 -34.92
N THR A 5 2.20 -24.28 -35.40
CA THR A 5 1.86 -24.83 -36.72
C THR A 5 0.40 -25.29 -36.77
N ALA A 6 -0.11 -25.94 -35.71
CA ALA A 6 -1.49 -26.36 -35.65
C ALA A 6 -2.46 -25.17 -35.69
N TYR A 7 -2.17 -24.11 -34.92
CA TYR A 7 -2.95 -22.87 -34.91
C TYR A 7 -3.01 -22.22 -36.30
N ALA A 8 -1.87 -22.10 -36.99
CA ALA A 8 -1.82 -21.57 -38.35
C ALA A 8 -2.65 -22.40 -39.35
N HIS A 9 -2.64 -23.74 -39.23
CA HIS A 9 -3.50 -24.60 -40.05
C HIS A 9 -4.98 -24.39 -39.76
N TYR A 10 -5.38 -24.22 -38.49
CA TYR A 10 -6.78 -23.91 -38.17
C TYR A 10 -7.22 -22.57 -38.78
N LEU A 11 -6.39 -21.51 -38.67
CA LEU A 11 -6.71 -20.22 -39.29
C LEU A 11 -6.93 -20.35 -40.81
N LEU A 12 -6.08 -21.12 -41.48
CA LEU A 12 -6.21 -21.37 -42.92
C LEU A 12 -7.47 -22.18 -43.26
N VAL A 13 -7.74 -23.26 -42.52
CA VAL A 13 -8.92 -24.10 -42.77
C VAL A 13 -10.21 -23.32 -42.51
N LEU A 14 -10.30 -22.59 -41.40
CA LEU A 14 -11.49 -21.83 -41.03
C LEU A 14 -11.75 -20.60 -41.89
N SER A 15 -10.70 -20.05 -42.53
CA SER A 15 -10.87 -19.00 -43.54
C SER A 15 -11.34 -19.54 -44.89
N LEU A 16 -10.94 -20.77 -45.27
CA LEU A 16 -11.33 -21.41 -46.52
C LEU A 16 -12.67 -22.15 -46.45
N ALA A 17 -13.01 -22.70 -45.28
CA ALA A 17 -14.21 -23.49 -45.03
C ALA A 17 -14.88 -23.07 -43.70
N PRO A 18 -15.55 -21.90 -43.65
CA PRO A 18 -16.19 -21.39 -42.43
C PRO A 18 -17.29 -22.29 -41.86
N GLU A 19 -17.86 -23.19 -42.66
CA GLU A 19 -18.86 -24.18 -42.24
C GLU A 19 -18.34 -25.17 -41.19
N LEU A 20 -17.02 -25.34 -41.08
CA LEU A 20 -16.40 -26.24 -40.10
C LEU A 20 -16.22 -25.61 -38.72
N LYS A 21 -16.56 -24.31 -38.53
CA LYS A 21 -16.30 -23.57 -37.29
C LYS A 21 -16.87 -24.25 -36.06
N ASP A 22 -18.12 -24.72 -36.12
CA ASP A 22 -18.78 -25.36 -34.98
C ASP A 22 -18.17 -26.73 -34.66
N ASP A 23 -17.71 -27.47 -35.68
CA ASP A 23 -17.15 -28.82 -35.52
C ASP A 23 -15.77 -28.80 -34.85
N VAL A 24 -14.97 -27.75 -35.08
CA VAL A 24 -13.59 -27.67 -34.57
C VAL A 24 -13.41 -26.66 -33.45
N LYS A 25 -14.47 -25.98 -33.00
CA LYS A 25 -14.42 -24.89 -32.02
C LYS A 25 -13.61 -25.26 -30.77
N GLU A 26 -13.96 -26.36 -30.10
CA GLU A 26 -13.28 -26.79 -28.86
C GLU A 26 -11.79 -27.12 -29.09
N THR A 27 -11.48 -27.79 -30.20
CA THR A 27 -10.09 -28.14 -30.55
C THR A 27 -9.27 -26.93 -30.98
N PHE A 28 -9.90 -25.94 -31.61
CA PHE A 28 -9.29 -24.66 -31.94
C PHE A 28 -8.98 -23.86 -30.68
N GLN A 29 -9.95 -23.72 -29.77
CA GLN A 29 -9.76 -23.08 -28.47
C GLN A 29 -8.59 -23.70 -27.71
N TYR A 30 -8.58 -25.03 -27.55
CA TYR A 30 -7.48 -25.73 -26.87
C TYR A 30 -6.11 -25.44 -27.53
N THR A 31 -6.05 -25.45 -28.86
CA THR A 31 -4.81 -25.19 -29.60
C THR A 31 -4.34 -23.74 -29.42
N LEU A 32 -5.26 -22.78 -29.48
CA LEU A 32 -4.98 -21.36 -29.23
C LEU A 32 -4.44 -21.15 -27.83
N LEU A 33 -5.09 -21.71 -26.80
CA LEU A 33 -4.66 -21.54 -25.40
C LEU A 33 -3.27 -22.13 -25.17
N LYS A 34 -2.98 -23.32 -25.69
CA LYS A 34 -1.64 -23.92 -25.59
C LYS A 34 -0.58 -23.13 -26.36
N TRP A 35 -0.93 -22.58 -27.51
CA TRP A 35 -0.01 -21.71 -28.24
C TRP A 35 0.24 -20.38 -27.52
N ALA A 36 -0.80 -19.80 -26.91
CA ALA A 36 -0.69 -18.58 -26.12
C ALA A 36 0.21 -18.80 -24.88
N GLU A 37 0.05 -19.91 -24.15
CA GLU A 37 0.95 -20.31 -23.06
C GLU A 37 2.43 -20.37 -23.52
N GLU A 38 2.70 -20.98 -24.68
CA GLU A 38 4.06 -21.06 -25.23
C GLU A 38 4.62 -19.68 -25.62
N LEU A 39 3.80 -18.80 -26.20
CA LEU A 39 4.22 -17.44 -26.56
C LEU A 39 4.48 -16.57 -25.32
N ASP A 40 3.67 -16.73 -24.28
CA ASP A 40 3.81 -16.02 -23.01
C ASP A 40 5.11 -16.41 -22.31
N ALA A 41 5.42 -17.71 -22.24
CA ALA A 41 6.67 -18.23 -21.69
C ALA A 41 7.92 -17.73 -22.44
N LEU A 42 7.77 -17.42 -23.74
CA LEU A 42 8.83 -16.83 -24.56
C LEU A 42 8.83 -15.29 -24.54
N SER A 43 7.96 -14.67 -23.74
CA SER A 43 7.75 -13.22 -23.67
C SER A 43 7.45 -12.58 -25.04
N ARG A 44 6.80 -13.32 -25.94
CA ARG A 44 6.41 -12.86 -27.28
C ARG A 44 5.02 -12.21 -27.26
N THR A 45 4.90 -11.15 -26.47
CA THR A 45 3.62 -10.46 -26.20
C THR A 45 2.86 -10.02 -27.45
N GLN A 46 3.56 -9.45 -28.44
CA GLN A 46 2.89 -8.95 -29.65
C GLN A 46 2.26 -10.09 -30.47
N ASP A 47 2.95 -11.22 -30.57
CA ASP A 47 2.46 -12.38 -31.32
C ASP A 47 1.28 -13.04 -30.58
N LEU A 48 1.32 -13.04 -29.24
CA LEU A 48 0.26 -13.55 -28.39
C LEU A 48 -1.03 -12.76 -28.59
N LEU A 49 -0.98 -11.43 -28.49
CA LEU A 49 -2.15 -10.57 -28.70
C LEU A 49 -2.67 -10.71 -30.15
N GLY A 50 -1.77 -10.78 -31.14
CA GLY A 50 -2.13 -11.00 -32.54
C GLY A 50 -2.84 -12.35 -32.76
N CYS A 51 -2.48 -13.40 -32.03
CA CYS A 51 -3.20 -14.67 -32.09
C CYS A 51 -4.63 -14.51 -31.56
N TYR A 52 -4.84 -13.87 -30.42
CA TYR A 52 -6.19 -13.64 -29.89
C TYR A 52 -7.04 -12.75 -30.81
N GLU A 53 -6.46 -11.70 -31.41
CA GLU A 53 -7.15 -10.86 -32.39
C GLU A 53 -7.64 -11.68 -33.59
N GLN A 54 -6.77 -12.48 -34.20
CA GLN A 54 -7.13 -13.37 -35.32
C GLN A 54 -8.18 -14.40 -34.93
N ALA A 55 -8.09 -14.95 -33.72
CA ALA A 55 -9.06 -15.89 -33.20
C ALA A 55 -10.44 -15.24 -33.02
N LEU A 56 -10.49 -14.00 -32.52
CA LEU A 56 -11.73 -13.23 -32.35
C LEU A 56 -12.31 -12.72 -33.68
N GLU A 57 -11.52 -12.57 -34.74
CA GLU A 57 -12.05 -12.35 -36.10
C GLU A 57 -12.84 -13.56 -36.60
N LEU A 58 -12.37 -14.78 -36.28
CA LEU A 58 -13.05 -16.02 -36.66
C LEU A 58 -14.23 -16.34 -35.74
N PHE A 59 -14.09 -16.11 -34.44
CA PHE A 59 -15.06 -16.42 -33.40
C PHE A 59 -15.33 -15.17 -32.52
N PRO A 60 -16.06 -14.16 -33.05
CA PRO A 60 -16.26 -12.89 -32.36
C PRO A 60 -17.10 -13.01 -31.09
N ASP A 61 -17.96 -14.01 -30.99
CA ASP A 61 -18.89 -14.23 -29.88
C ASP A 61 -18.48 -15.42 -29.00
N ASP A 62 -17.18 -15.75 -28.97
CA ASP A 62 -16.64 -16.82 -28.13
C ASP A 62 -16.23 -16.29 -26.76
N GLU A 63 -16.93 -16.76 -25.73
CA GLU A 63 -16.75 -16.34 -24.36
C GLU A 63 -15.41 -16.80 -23.77
N VAL A 64 -14.88 -17.96 -24.19
CA VAL A 64 -13.64 -18.54 -23.67
C VAL A 64 -12.46 -17.73 -24.21
N ILE A 65 -12.44 -17.47 -25.52
CA ILE A 65 -11.39 -16.66 -26.16
C ILE A 65 -11.42 -15.23 -25.62
N CYS A 66 -12.61 -14.63 -25.43
CA CYS A 66 -12.73 -13.32 -24.79
C CYS A 66 -12.14 -13.32 -23.37
N ASN A 67 -12.50 -14.30 -22.54
CA ASN A 67 -11.98 -14.40 -21.18
C ASN A 67 -10.46 -14.54 -21.15
N SER A 68 -9.90 -15.43 -21.97
CA SER A 68 -8.44 -15.67 -22.00
C SER A 68 -7.64 -14.48 -22.51
N MET A 69 -8.15 -13.75 -23.52
CA MET A 69 -7.55 -12.47 -23.94
C MET A 69 -7.55 -11.45 -22.80
N GLY A 70 -8.67 -11.33 -22.08
CA GLY A 70 -8.78 -10.47 -20.91
C GLY A 70 -7.78 -10.83 -19.81
N GLU A 71 -7.54 -12.12 -19.57
CA GLU A 71 -6.61 -12.60 -18.56
C GLU A 71 -5.16 -12.21 -18.86
N HIS A 72 -4.71 -12.36 -20.12
CA HIS A 72 -3.39 -11.91 -20.52
C HIS A 72 -3.24 -10.38 -20.44
N LEU A 73 -4.24 -9.62 -20.92
CA LEU A 73 -4.24 -8.16 -20.80
C LEU A 73 -4.16 -7.71 -19.35
N PHE A 74 -4.92 -8.37 -18.46
CA PHE A 74 -4.90 -8.09 -17.04
C PHE A 74 -3.51 -8.33 -16.42
N ARG A 75 -2.86 -9.46 -16.75
CA ARG A 75 -1.49 -9.78 -16.30
C ARG A 75 -0.46 -8.78 -16.82
N MET A 76 -0.67 -8.23 -18.01
CA MET A 76 0.19 -7.19 -18.60
C MET A 76 -0.10 -5.78 -18.05
N GLY A 77 -1.11 -5.62 -17.19
CA GLY A 77 -1.49 -4.33 -16.61
C GLY A 77 -2.49 -3.49 -17.43
N PHE A 78 -2.95 -3.99 -18.58
CA PHE A 78 -3.98 -3.35 -19.43
C PHE A 78 -5.38 -3.61 -18.88
N ARG A 79 -5.67 -3.01 -17.72
CA ARG A 79 -6.88 -3.27 -16.93
C ARG A 79 -8.17 -2.82 -17.61
N ASP A 80 -8.16 -1.66 -18.27
CA ASP A 80 -9.35 -1.13 -18.96
C ASP A 80 -9.76 -2.05 -20.12
N GLU A 81 -8.80 -2.45 -20.95
CA GLU A 81 -9.01 -3.36 -22.07
C GLU A 81 -9.45 -4.74 -21.57
N ALA A 82 -8.81 -5.27 -20.54
CA ALA A 82 -9.17 -6.53 -19.91
C ALA A 82 -10.63 -6.53 -19.43
N ALA A 83 -11.08 -5.44 -18.79
CA ALA A 83 -12.46 -5.31 -18.35
C ALA A 83 -13.46 -5.34 -19.51
N GLY A 84 -13.13 -4.74 -20.65
CA GLY A 84 -13.94 -4.83 -21.86
C GLY A 84 -14.14 -6.28 -22.34
N TYR A 85 -13.06 -7.07 -22.36
CA TYR A 85 -13.11 -8.48 -22.77
C TYR A 85 -13.83 -9.38 -21.76
N PHE A 86 -13.56 -9.22 -20.46
CA PHE A 86 -14.29 -9.96 -19.42
C PHE A 86 -15.78 -9.61 -19.43
N HIS A 87 -16.13 -8.33 -19.58
CA HIS A 87 -17.53 -7.90 -19.67
C HIS A 87 -18.22 -8.52 -20.88
N LYS A 88 -17.54 -8.58 -22.04
CA LYS A 88 -18.05 -9.25 -23.24
C LYS A 88 -18.28 -10.75 -22.99
N ALA A 89 -17.32 -11.44 -22.37
CA ALA A 89 -17.47 -12.86 -22.02
C ALA A 89 -18.65 -13.11 -21.08
N VAL A 90 -18.83 -12.31 -20.04
CA VAL A 90 -19.98 -12.39 -19.11
C VAL A 90 -21.31 -12.10 -19.81
N LYS A 91 -21.33 -11.19 -20.78
CA LYS A 91 -22.53 -10.88 -21.57
C LYS A 91 -22.91 -12.03 -22.51
N LEU A 92 -21.91 -12.69 -23.10
CA LEU A 92 -22.10 -13.84 -23.99
C LEU A 92 -22.59 -15.07 -23.22
N ASN A 93 -21.96 -15.36 -22.08
CA ASN A 93 -22.35 -16.46 -21.20
C ASN A 93 -22.42 -15.99 -19.73
N PRO A 94 -23.62 -15.63 -19.26
CA PRO A 94 -23.82 -15.21 -17.88
C PRO A 94 -23.48 -16.29 -16.85
N ASP A 95 -23.42 -17.58 -17.20
CA ASP A 95 -23.10 -18.66 -16.25
C ASP A 95 -21.60 -19.03 -16.24
N PHE A 96 -20.78 -18.35 -17.04
CA PHE A 96 -19.33 -18.56 -17.07
C PHE A 96 -18.67 -17.98 -15.81
N SER A 97 -18.31 -18.87 -14.89
CA SER A 97 -17.83 -18.50 -13.56
C SER A 97 -16.47 -17.82 -13.59
N ASP A 98 -15.52 -18.31 -14.40
CA ASP A 98 -14.18 -17.72 -14.52
C ASP A 98 -14.24 -16.29 -15.08
N ALA A 99 -15.06 -16.05 -16.11
CA ALA A 99 -15.26 -14.70 -16.64
C ALA A 99 -15.90 -13.74 -15.64
N LYS A 100 -16.85 -14.21 -14.83
CA LYS A 100 -17.45 -13.42 -13.74
C LYS A 100 -16.40 -13.06 -12.68
N GLU A 101 -15.61 -14.03 -12.24
CA GLU A 101 -14.57 -13.82 -11.23
C GLU A 101 -13.51 -12.84 -11.74
N ASN A 102 -13.03 -13.04 -12.98
CA ASN A 102 -12.08 -12.14 -13.62
C ASN A 102 -12.65 -10.73 -13.81
N PHE A 103 -13.91 -10.60 -14.21
CA PHE A 103 -14.59 -9.31 -14.31
C PHE A 103 -14.69 -8.62 -12.95
N TYR A 104 -15.09 -9.33 -11.89
CA TYR A 104 -15.13 -8.77 -10.54
C TYR A 104 -13.75 -8.38 -10.03
N ARG A 105 -12.72 -9.16 -10.35
CA ARG A 105 -11.33 -8.86 -10.00
C ARG A 105 -10.91 -7.55 -10.64
N VAL A 106 -11.03 -7.40 -11.96
CA VAL A 106 -10.63 -6.16 -12.64
C VAL A 106 -11.50 -4.97 -12.22
N ALA A 107 -12.80 -5.17 -11.97
CA ALA A 107 -13.68 -4.10 -11.50
C ALA A 107 -13.22 -3.54 -10.15
N ASN A 108 -12.69 -4.38 -9.25
CA ASN A 108 -12.10 -3.93 -7.99
C ASN A 108 -10.85 -3.08 -8.17
N TRP A 109 -10.16 -3.19 -9.31
CA TRP A 109 -9.00 -2.35 -9.65
C TRP A 109 -9.38 -1.05 -10.35
N LEU A 110 -10.47 -1.06 -11.13
CA LEU A 110 -10.89 0.09 -11.94
C LEU A 110 -11.80 1.06 -11.17
N VAL A 111 -12.57 0.55 -10.21
CA VAL A 111 -13.47 1.34 -9.39
C VAL A 111 -13.11 1.12 -7.94
N GLU A 112 -12.56 2.16 -7.35
CA GLU A 112 -12.25 2.19 -5.94
C GLU A 112 -13.48 1.93 -5.08
N ARG A 113 -13.34 1.06 -4.08
CA ARG A 113 -14.50 0.61 -3.29
C ARG A 113 -15.10 1.70 -2.40
N TRP A 114 -14.33 2.73 -2.09
CA TRP A 114 -14.80 3.84 -1.26
C TRP A 114 -15.92 4.64 -1.94
N HIS A 115 -16.04 4.63 -3.28
CA HIS A 115 -17.18 5.24 -3.98
C HIS A 115 -18.54 4.67 -3.52
N PHE A 116 -18.64 3.36 -3.24
CA PHE A 116 -19.90 2.75 -2.81
C PHE A 116 -20.31 3.21 -1.41
N ILE A 117 -19.38 3.28 -0.47
CA ILE A 117 -19.66 3.72 0.90
C ILE A 117 -19.97 5.22 0.93
N MET A 118 -19.31 6.05 0.11
CA MET A 118 -19.63 7.47 -0.02
C MET A 118 -21.02 7.72 -0.63
N LEU A 119 -21.40 6.95 -1.65
CA LEU A 119 -22.74 7.03 -2.24
C LEU A 119 -23.83 6.60 -1.23
N ASN A 120 -23.52 5.63 -0.37
CA ASN A 120 -24.42 5.20 0.70
C ASN A 120 -24.41 6.13 1.93
N ASP A 121 -23.41 7.00 2.09
CA ASP A 121 -23.36 8.02 3.14
C ASP A 121 -24.38 9.14 2.85
N THR A 122 -25.62 8.85 3.28
CA THR A 122 -26.76 9.74 3.07
C THR A 122 -26.57 11.08 3.79
N LYS A 123 -25.91 11.10 4.96
CA LYS A 123 -25.65 12.33 5.73
C LYS A 123 -24.69 13.23 4.95
N ARG A 124 -23.57 12.69 4.48
CA ARG A 124 -22.61 13.41 3.63
C ARG A 124 -23.30 14.00 2.40
N ASN A 125 -24.05 13.17 1.67
CA ASN A 125 -24.70 13.56 0.43
C ASN A 125 -25.75 14.66 0.63
N MET A 126 -26.53 14.59 1.71
CA MET A 126 -27.51 15.63 2.05
C MET A 126 -26.86 16.96 2.42
N ILE A 127 -25.75 16.93 3.15
CA ILE A 127 -25.02 18.12 3.58
C ILE A 127 -24.36 18.83 2.39
N TYR A 128 -23.72 18.07 1.48
CA TYR A 128 -23.21 18.63 0.21
C TYR A 128 -24.34 19.22 -0.63
N ASN A 129 -25.45 18.50 -0.82
CA ASN A 129 -26.59 19.01 -1.57
C ASN A 129 -27.13 20.31 -0.97
N ALA A 130 -27.25 20.42 0.36
CA ALA A 130 -27.72 21.64 1.03
C ALA A 130 -26.76 22.82 0.83
N ALA A 131 -25.45 22.61 0.98
CA ALA A 131 -24.45 23.66 0.77
C ALA A 131 -24.39 24.14 -0.69
N ILE A 132 -24.42 23.20 -1.65
CA ILE A 132 -24.46 23.51 -3.08
C ILE A 132 -25.75 24.27 -3.41
N GLN A 133 -26.90 23.81 -2.91
CA GLN A 133 -28.18 24.46 -3.13
C GLN A 133 -28.17 25.89 -2.58
N LYS A 134 -27.66 26.11 -1.36
CA LYS A 134 -27.51 27.44 -0.77
C LYS A 134 -26.67 28.35 -1.66
N ALA A 135 -25.52 27.88 -2.13
CA ALA A 135 -24.65 28.66 -3.02
C ALA A 135 -25.35 28.99 -4.35
N VAL A 136 -25.92 27.99 -5.04
CA VAL A 136 -26.59 28.18 -6.33
C VAL A 136 -27.81 29.11 -6.20
N CYS A 137 -28.61 28.98 -5.15
CA CYS A 137 -29.72 29.88 -4.86
C CYS A 137 -29.28 31.31 -4.54
N SER A 138 -28.05 31.48 -4.02
CA SER A 138 -27.46 32.79 -3.70
C SER A 138 -26.81 33.51 -4.90
N GLY A 139 -26.90 32.94 -6.11
CA GLY A 139 -26.43 33.59 -7.34
C GLY A 139 -25.25 32.91 -8.04
N PHE A 140 -24.66 31.87 -7.44
CA PHE A 140 -23.56 31.11 -8.06
C PHE A 140 -24.07 30.15 -9.13
N LYS A 141 -24.28 30.64 -10.35
CA LYS A 141 -24.94 29.90 -11.45
C LYS A 141 -24.02 29.16 -12.42
N SER A 142 -22.71 29.37 -12.36
CA SER A 142 -21.71 28.69 -13.19
C SER A 142 -20.82 27.86 -12.28
N VAL A 143 -20.86 26.54 -12.42
CA VAL A 143 -20.27 25.58 -11.48
C VAL A 143 -19.25 24.69 -12.18
N LEU A 144 -18.09 24.48 -11.55
CA LEU A 144 -17.12 23.45 -11.90
C LEU A 144 -17.03 22.43 -10.76
N ASP A 145 -17.24 21.16 -11.07
CA ASP A 145 -17.09 20.00 -10.19
C ASP A 145 -15.75 19.31 -10.49
N ILE A 146 -14.80 19.36 -9.55
CA ILE A 146 -13.47 18.76 -9.69
C ILE A 146 -13.45 17.40 -8.99
N GLY A 147 -13.06 16.35 -9.71
CA GLY A 147 -13.14 14.98 -9.21
C GLY A 147 -14.58 14.49 -9.19
N ALA A 148 -15.25 14.55 -10.34
CA ALA A 148 -16.69 14.39 -10.41
C ALA A 148 -17.17 13.00 -9.96
N GLY A 149 -16.34 11.96 -10.05
CA GLY A 149 -16.70 10.58 -9.74
C GLY A 149 -17.92 10.16 -10.56
N THR A 150 -19.07 9.95 -9.92
CA THR A 150 -20.33 9.59 -10.59
C THR A 150 -21.11 10.79 -11.15
N GLY A 151 -20.63 12.02 -10.93
CA GLY A 151 -21.32 13.26 -11.28
C GLY A 151 -22.44 13.67 -10.30
N ILE A 152 -22.50 13.06 -9.10
CA ILE A 152 -23.56 13.34 -8.11
C ILE A 152 -23.60 14.81 -7.68
N LEU A 153 -22.46 15.44 -7.43
CA LEU A 153 -22.38 16.85 -7.00
C LEU A 153 -22.76 17.80 -8.13
N SER A 154 -22.31 17.51 -9.36
CA SER A 154 -22.79 18.16 -10.58
C SER A 154 -24.31 18.10 -10.76
N MET A 155 -24.91 16.93 -10.50
CA MET A 155 -26.37 16.78 -10.55
C MET A 155 -27.07 17.57 -9.44
N PHE A 156 -26.51 17.67 -8.23
CA PHE A 156 -27.03 18.55 -7.19
C PHE A 156 -27.02 20.02 -7.62
N ALA A 157 -25.89 20.49 -8.17
CA ALA A 157 -25.76 21.86 -8.68
C ALA A 157 -26.79 22.16 -9.77
N LYS A 158 -26.95 21.24 -10.73
CA LYS A 158 -27.91 21.42 -11.83
C LYS A 158 -29.36 21.39 -11.34
N LYS A 159 -29.72 20.49 -10.42
CA LYS A 159 -31.06 20.44 -9.80
C LYS A 159 -31.36 21.68 -8.96
N ALA A 160 -30.35 22.26 -8.31
CA ALA A 160 -30.48 23.52 -7.58
C ALA A 160 -30.68 24.76 -8.49
N GLY A 161 -30.59 24.58 -9.82
CA GLY A 161 -30.81 25.64 -10.80
C GLY A 161 -29.54 26.37 -11.22
N ALA A 162 -28.40 25.68 -11.24
CA ALA A 162 -27.21 26.16 -11.95
C ALA A 162 -27.48 26.21 -13.47
N GLN A 163 -27.02 27.28 -14.10
CA GLN A 163 -27.22 27.48 -15.54
C GLN A 163 -26.22 26.64 -16.33
N SER A 164 -24.94 26.71 -15.95
CA SER A 164 -23.84 25.97 -16.57
C SER A 164 -23.15 25.13 -15.51
N VAL A 165 -23.00 23.83 -15.78
CA VAL A 165 -22.26 22.91 -14.91
C VAL A 165 -21.21 22.20 -15.77
N TYR A 166 -19.96 22.30 -15.34
CA TYR A 166 -18.82 21.60 -15.90
C TYR A 166 -18.29 20.64 -14.84
N ALA A 167 -17.77 19.50 -15.28
CA ALA A 167 -17.29 18.47 -14.37
C ALA A 167 -16.08 17.80 -15.00
N CYS A 168 -14.99 17.64 -14.24
CA CYS A 168 -13.81 16.93 -14.71
C CYS A 168 -13.53 15.68 -13.85
N GLU A 169 -13.20 14.58 -14.53
CA GLU A 169 -12.86 13.30 -13.93
C GLU A 169 -11.62 12.75 -14.62
N LEU A 170 -10.66 12.26 -13.82
CA LEU A 170 -9.40 11.72 -14.31
C LEU A 170 -9.54 10.27 -14.76
N SER A 171 -10.26 9.45 -14.00
CA SER A 171 -10.45 8.04 -14.33
C SER A 171 -11.38 7.91 -15.53
N LYS A 172 -10.89 7.27 -16.60
CA LYS A 172 -11.69 6.99 -17.79
C LYS A 172 -12.94 6.19 -17.45
N THR A 173 -12.78 5.15 -16.62
CA THR A 173 -13.89 4.31 -16.15
C THR A 173 -14.94 5.14 -15.40
N MET A 174 -14.51 6.03 -14.49
CA MET A 174 -15.45 6.88 -13.75
C MET A 174 -16.09 7.94 -14.63
N TYR A 175 -15.36 8.50 -15.59
CA TYR A 175 -15.89 9.45 -16.57
C TYR A 175 -17.01 8.84 -17.43
N GLU A 176 -16.80 7.64 -17.96
CA GLU A 176 -17.80 6.91 -18.76
C GLU A 176 -19.03 6.59 -17.90
N LEU A 177 -18.81 6.13 -16.67
CA LEU A 177 -19.89 5.89 -15.70
C LEU A 177 -20.67 7.17 -15.37
N ALA A 178 -19.99 8.30 -15.19
CA ALA A 178 -20.65 9.59 -14.95
C ALA A 178 -21.51 10.02 -16.14
N CYS A 179 -21.04 9.78 -17.37
CA CYS A 179 -21.81 10.06 -18.58
C CYS A 179 -23.12 9.28 -18.59
N ASP A 180 -23.05 7.97 -18.31
CA ASP A 180 -24.22 7.10 -18.26
C ASP A 180 -25.19 7.50 -17.13
N VAL A 181 -24.66 7.81 -15.93
CA VAL A 181 -25.46 8.24 -14.78
C VAL A 181 -26.17 9.56 -15.06
N VAL A 182 -25.47 10.55 -15.63
CA VAL A 182 -26.04 11.86 -15.95
C VAL A 182 -27.10 11.75 -17.05
N ALA A 183 -26.86 10.94 -18.07
CA ALA A 183 -27.83 10.67 -19.14
C ALA A 183 -29.07 9.93 -18.63
N ALA A 184 -28.89 8.91 -17.78
CA ALA A 184 -30.00 8.20 -17.14
C ALA A 184 -30.88 9.13 -16.28
N ASN A 185 -30.29 10.19 -15.72
CA ASN A 185 -30.99 11.23 -14.96
C ASN A 185 -31.56 12.37 -15.84
N LYS A 186 -31.38 12.33 -17.16
CA LYS A 186 -31.87 13.33 -18.14
C LYS A 186 -31.27 14.72 -17.92
N MET A 187 -29.97 14.78 -17.62
CA MET A 187 -29.26 16.01 -17.28
C MET A 187 -28.08 16.31 -18.22
N GLU A 188 -27.89 15.51 -19.26
CA GLU A 188 -26.79 15.58 -20.22
C GLU A 188 -26.73 16.92 -20.98
N ALA A 189 -27.87 17.54 -21.25
CA ALA A 189 -27.91 18.84 -21.94
C ALA A 189 -27.39 20.01 -21.08
N GLY A 190 -27.28 19.82 -19.76
CA GLY A 190 -26.95 20.89 -18.82
C GLY A 190 -25.67 20.68 -18.02
N ILE A 191 -25.00 19.54 -18.18
CA ILE A 191 -23.76 19.16 -17.49
C ILE A 191 -22.77 18.73 -18.57
N LYS A 192 -21.61 19.41 -18.65
CA LYS A 192 -20.51 19.04 -19.54
C LYS A 192 -19.45 18.29 -18.76
N LEU A 193 -19.38 16.97 -18.96
CA LEU A 193 -18.34 16.10 -18.41
C LEU A 193 -17.07 16.14 -19.28
N LEU A 194 -15.90 16.17 -18.64
CA LEU A 194 -14.58 16.27 -19.26
C LEU A 194 -13.66 15.19 -18.67
N HIS A 195 -13.13 14.30 -19.51
CA HIS A 195 -12.14 13.29 -19.10
C HIS A 195 -10.74 13.92 -19.10
N MET A 196 -10.33 14.50 -17.98
CA MET A 196 -9.04 15.15 -17.80
C MET A 196 -8.80 15.58 -16.35
N LYS A 197 -7.53 15.87 -16.00
CA LYS A 197 -7.19 16.52 -14.74
C LYS A 197 -7.65 17.98 -14.73
N SER A 198 -7.99 18.48 -13.55
CA SER A 198 -8.35 19.89 -13.34
C SER A 198 -7.23 20.85 -13.75
N LEU A 199 -5.96 20.44 -13.56
CA LEU A 199 -4.75 21.19 -13.90
C LEU A 199 -4.57 21.40 -15.42
N ASP A 200 -5.20 20.57 -16.25
CA ASP A 200 -5.11 20.66 -17.71
C ASP A 200 -6.31 21.42 -18.33
N LEU A 201 -7.24 21.90 -17.49
CA LEU A 201 -8.39 22.68 -17.95
C LEU A 201 -7.96 24.07 -18.40
N GLU A 202 -8.45 24.49 -19.56
CA GLU A 202 -8.05 25.74 -20.20
C GLU A 202 -9.29 26.52 -20.63
N ILE A 203 -9.20 27.84 -20.52
CA ILE A 203 -10.20 28.78 -21.02
C ILE A 203 -9.62 29.51 -22.24
N PRO A 204 -10.33 29.57 -23.38
CA PRO A 204 -11.70 29.12 -23.62
C PRO A 204 -11.84 27.68 -24.16
N LYS A 205 -10.72 26.94 -24.29
CA LYS A 205 -10.66 25.65 -25.01
C LYS A 205 -11.61 24.58 -24.44
N HIS A 206 -11.60 24.38 -23.12
CA HIS A 206 -12.36 23.33 -22.45
C HIS A 206 -13.65 23.87 -21.83
N ILE A 207 -13.59 25.04 -21.19
CA ILE A 207 -14.76 25.78 -20.67
C ILE A 207 -14.75 27.21 -21.22
N PRO A 208 -15.91 27.81 -21.52
CA PRO A 208 -15.99 29.07 -22.27
C PRO A 208 -15.53 30.30 -21.46
N GLU A 209 -15.76 30.30 -20.15
CA GLU A 209 -15.46 31.41 -19.26
C GLU A 209 -15.23 30.90 -17.82
N ARG A 210 -14.71 31.79 -16.97
CA ARG A 210 -14.47 31.48 -15.56
C ARG A 210 -15.78 31.20 -14.83
N VAL A 211 -15.76 30.22 -13.94
CA VAL A 211 -16.92 29.82 -13.13
C VAL A 211 -17.03 30.65 -11.85
N SER A 212 -18.24 30.75 -11.31
CA SER A 212 -18.46 31.44 -10.04
C SER A 212 -18.35 30.50 -8.83
N LEU A 213 -18.54 29.21 -9.01
CA LEU A 213 -18.43 28.20 -7.96
C LEU A 213 -17.56 27.02 -8.42
N VAL A 214 -16.60 26.63 -7.59
CA VAL A 214 -15.95 25.32 -7.65
C VAL A 214 -16.49 24.48 -6.50
N VAL A 215 -16.86 23.25 -6.83
CA VAL A 215 -17.13 22.19 -5.86
C VAL A 215 -16.07 21.12 -6.08
N THR A 216 -15.47 20.61 -5.02
CA THR A 216 -14.54 19.49 -5.09
C THR A 216 -14.78 18.54 -3.92
N GLU A 217 -14.50 17.27 -4.15
CA GLU A 217 -14.34 16.31 -3.06
C GLU A 217 -13.12 15.41 -3.24
N THR A 218 -12.06 15.96 -3.83
CA THR A 218 -10.76 15.29 -3.95
C THR A 218 -9.98 15.39 -2.63
N VAL A 219 -10.47 14.74 -1.58
CA VAL A 219 -9.88 14.73 -0.24
C VAL A 219 -9.67 13.29 0.20
N ASP A 220 -8.57 13.00 0.89
CA ASP A 220 -8.32 11.68 1.47
C ASP A 220 -8.48 11.73 3.00
N ALA A 221 -8.09 10.68 3.72
CA ALA A 221 -8.13 10.64 5.19
C ALA A 221 -7.24 11.71 5.86
N GLY A 222 -6.12 12.09 5.22
CA GLY A 222 -5.22 13.16 5.64
C GLY A 222 -5.55 14.54 5.05
N LEU A 223 -6.74 14.69 4.44
CA LEU A 223 -7.26 15.86 3.74
C LEU A 223 -6.56 16.20 2.41
N PHE A 224 -5.24 16.18 2.35
CA PHE A 224 -4.47 16.74 1.23
C PHE A 224 -3.98 15.73 0.19
N GLY A 225 -3.98 14.43 0.49
CA GLY A 225 -3.34 13.38 -0.32
C GLY A 225 -3.89 13.22 -1.74
N GLU A 226 -5.13 13.66 -1.99
CA GLU A 226 -5.73 13.69 -3.33
C GLU A 226 -5.48 14.99 -4.11
N GLY A 227 -4.53 15.83 -3.67
CA GLY A 227 -4.09 17.01 -4.43
C GLY A 227 -5.10 18.17 -4.45
N ILE A 228 -5.93 18.31 -3.41
CA ILE A 228 -6.90 19.42 -3.30
C ILE A 228 -6.23 20.79 -3.37
N VAL A 229 -5.06 20.95 -2.74
CA VAL A 229 -4.36 22.25 -2.66
C VAL A 229 -3.94 22.71 -4.06
N GLU A 230 -3.27 21.84 -4.82
CA GLU A 230 -2.80 22.13 -6.17
C GLU A 230 -3.96 22.39 -7.13
N SER A 231 -5.00 21.55 -7.06
CA SER A 231 -6.22 21.70 -7.85
C SER A 231 -6.89 23.04 -7.60
N LEU A 232 -6.96 23.49 -6.34
CA LEU A 232 -7.58 24.76 -5.99
C LEU A 232 -6.70 25.97 -6.31
N ILE A 233 -5.37 25.87 -6.19
CA ILE A 233 -4.45 26.93 -6.66
C ILE A 233 -4.69 27.17 -8.16
N HIS A 234 -4.66 26.11 -8.96
CA HIS A 234 -4.92 26.21 -10.40
C HIS A 234 -6.33 26.76 -10.68
N ALA A 235 -7.34 26.27 -9.96
CA ALA A 235 -8.71 26.76 -10.13
C ALA A 235 -8.81 28.26 -9.84
N TRP A 236 -8.25 28.76 -8.75
CA TRP A 236 -8.24 30.20 -8.43
C TRP A 236 -7.49 31.02 -9.49
N GLU A 237 -6.35 30.54 -9.96
CA GLU A 237 -5.53 31.26 -10.93
C GLU A 237 -6.15 31.29 -12.32
N HIS A 238 -6.82 30.23 -12.76
CA HIS A 238 -7.19 30.05 -14.16
C HIS A 238 -8.70 29.89 -14.40
N LEU A 239 -9.44 29.29 -13.47
CA LEU A 239 -10.81 28.80 -13.72
C LEU A 239 -11.91 29.54 -12.97
N LEU A 240 -11.62 30.08 -11.77
CA LEU A 240 -12.57 30.78 -10.91
C LEU A 240 -12.56 32.28 -11.17
N LEU A 241 -13.72 32.91 -10.99
CA LEU A 241 -13.81 34.37 -10.84
C LEU A 241 -12.97 34.85 -9.64
N GLN A 242 -12.59 36.13 -9.65
CA GLN A 242 -11.80 36.73 -8.56
C GLN A 242 -12.52 36.59 -7.21
N PRO A 243 -11.78 36.45 -6.09
CA PRO A 243 -12.37 36.35 -4.76
C PRO A 243 -13.06 37.67 -4.37
N LYS A 244 -13.97 37.60 -3.38
CA LYS A 244 -14.72 38.76 -2.92
C LYS A 244 -13.81 39.83 -2.32
N THR A 245 -13.82 41.04 -2.88
CA THR A 245 -13.13 42.22 -2.30
C THR A 245 -13.85 42.69 -1.03
N LYS A 246 -13.11 42.84 0.07
CA LYS A 246 -13.64 43.41 1.33
C LYS A 246 -13.96 44.89 1.13
N GLY A 247 -15.24 45.26 1.07
CA GLY A 247 -15.67 46.67 1.13
C GLY A 247 -16.80 47.10 0.19
N GLU A 248 -17.20 46.28 -0.79
CA GLU A 248 -18.28 46.64 -1.71
C GLU A 248 -19.63 46.07 -1.24
N ASN A 249 -20.42 46.93 -0.58
CA ASN A 249 -21.86 46.72 -0.34
C ASN A 249 -22.66 47.08 -1.61
N GLY A 250 -22.28 46.53 -2.76
CA GLY A 250 -23.00 46.62 -4.03
C GLY A 250 -23.34 45.23 -4.56
N ASN A 251 -24.38 45.11 -5.39
CA ASN A 251 -24.89 43.85 -5.98
C ASN A 251 -23.79 42.79 -6.24
N CYS A 252 -23.83 41.71 -5.45
CA CYS A 252 -22.78 40.71 -5.25
C CYS A 252 -22.73 39.61 -6.33
N ASP A 253 -22.77 39.94 -7.62
CA ASP A 253 -23.03 38.91 -8.64
C ASP A 253 -21.80 38.35 -9.39
N LYS A 254 -20.56 38.79 -9.08
CA LYS A 254 -19.38 38.36 -9.87
C LYS A 254 -18.11 38.12 -9.04
N TYR A 255 -18.13 37.15 -8.14
CA TYR A 255 -16.92 36.64 -7.48
C TYR A 255 -16.91 35.11 -7.44
N GLY A 256 -15.72 34.54 -7.25
CA GLY A 256 -15.49 33.10 -7.13
C GLY A 256 -15.70 32.61 -5.70
N LYS A 257 -16.18 31.37 -5.55
CA LYS A 257 -16.27 30.66 -4.28
C LYS A 257 -15.90 29.19 -4.46
N VAL A 258 -15.35 28.59 -3.42
CA VAL A 258 -15.07 27.15 -3.33
C VAL A 258 -15.94 26.50 -2.26
N ILE A 259 -16.43 25.29 -2.54
CA ILE A 259 -16.96 24.32 -1.58
C ILE A 259 -16.09 23.05 -1.64
N PRO A 260 -15.51 22.56 -0.54
CA PRO A 260 -15.57 23.11 0.83
C PRO A 260 -14.96 24.51 0.96
N ALA A 261 -15.46 25.30 1.91
CA ALA A 261 -14.95 26.65 2.14
C ALA A 261 -13.63 26.67 2.92
N SER A 262 -13.49 25.81 3.92
CA SER A 262 -12.29 25.67 4.75
C SER A 262 -12.25 24.28 5.40
N ALA A 263 -11.12 23.92 6.01
CA ALA A 263 -11.00 22.74 6.86
C ALA A 263 -10.22 23.04 8.15
N VAL A 264 -10.50 22.26 9.19
CA VAL A 264 -9.70 22.21 10.42
C VAL A 264 -9.25 20.77 10.65
N ILE A 265 -7.96 20.56 10.81
CA ILE A 265 -7.35 19.25 11.04
C ILE A 265 -7.10 19.09 12.55
N TYR A 266 -7.47 17.93 13.09
CA TYR A 266 -7.34 17.57 14.49
C TYR A 266 -6.46 16.35 14.66
N GLY A 267 -5.78 16.27 15.80
CA GLY A 267 -4.95 15.14 16.19
C GLY A 267 -5.26 14.62 17.58
N MET A 268 -4.89 13.37 17.82
CA MET A 268 -4.90 12.73 19.13
C MET A 268 -3.78 11.67 19.20
N ALA A 269 -2.94 11.73 20.24
CA ALA A 269 -1.98 10.67 20.50
C ALA A 269 -2.70 9.49 21.17
N VAL A 270 -2.46 8.27 20.68
CA VAL A 270 -3.17 7.08 21.12
C VAL A 270 -2.24 5.91 21.45
N GLU A 271 -2.71 5.07 22.36
CA GLU A 271 -2.27 3.68 22.48
C GLU A 271 -3.22 2.79 21.67
N CYS A 272 -2.67 1.96 20.79
CA CYS A 272 -3.41 1.00 19.98
C CYS A 272 -2.49 -0.17 19.60
N ALA A 273 -2.70 -1.31 20.25
CA ALA A 273 -1.91 -2.52 20.02
C ALA A 273 -2.02 -3.04 18.57
N GLU A 274 -3.14 -2.78 17.89
CA GLU A 274 -3.35 -3.17 16.50
C GLU A 274 -2.46 -2.36 15.55
N ILE A 275 -2.36 -1.05 15.73
CA ILE A 275 -1.42 -0.22 14.96
C ILE A 275 0.02 -0.63 15.31
N ARG A 276 0.32 -0.79 16.60
CA ARG A 276 1.64 -1.21 17.10
C ARG A 276 2.13 -2.47 16.39
N ARG A 277 1.30 -3.52 16.28
CA ARG A 277 1.73 -4.81 15.72
C ARG A 277 2.07 -4.75 14.23
N HIS A 278 1.60 -3.75 13.50
CA HIS A 278 1.88 -3.57 12.06
C HIS A 278 3.04 -2.63 11.78
N HIS A 279 3.50 -1.87 12.78
CA HIS A 279 4.48 -0.81 12.57
C HIS A 279 5.72 -0.92 13.47
N ARG A 280 5.69 -1.78 14.49
CA ARG A 280 6.80 -1.97 15.42
C ARG A 280 6.99 -3.45 15.74
N VAL A 281 8.21 -3.96 15.57
CA VAL A 281 8.59 -5.28 16.07
C VAL A 281 8.80 -5.18 17.58
N GLY A 282 7.87 -5.77 18.35
CA GLY A 282 7.84 -5.62 19.81
C GLY A 282 8.74 -6.59 20.59
N LEU A 283 9.35 -7.56 19.90
CA LEU A 283 10.03 -8.70 20.49
C LEU A 283 11.53 -8.66 20.17
N LYS A 284 12.36 -8.95 21.19
CA LYS A 284 13.81 -9.15 21.01
C LYS A 284 14.15 -10.59 20.67
N ASP A 285 13.27 -11.52 21.05
CA ASP A 285 13.43 -12.94 20.81
C ASP A 285 12.10 -13.50 20.30
N ILE A 286 12.14 -14.22 19.19
CA ILE A 286 10.99 -14.88 18.59
C ILE A 286 11.27 -16.38 18.58
N VAL A 287 10.59 -17.13 19.45
CA VAL A 287 10.58 -18.60 19.36
C VAL A 287 11.99 -19.23 19.46
N GLY A 288 12.88 -18.58 20.22
CA GLY A 288 14.28 -18.98 20.41
C GLY A 288 15.26 -18.38 19.39
N ILE A 289 14.79 -17.51 18.50
CA ILE A 289 15.63 -16.70 17.59
C ILE A 289 15.81 -15.31 18.19
N HIS A 290 17.06 -14.92 18.43
CA HIS A 290 17.42 -13.59 18.86
C HIS A 290 17.42 -12.61 17.68
N LEU A 291 16.69 -11.50 17.79
CA LEU A 291 16.73 -10.39 16.86
C LEU A 291 17.74 -9.36 17.36
N PRO A 292 18.87 -9.16 16.66
CA PRO A 292 19.95 -8.34 17.18
C PRO A 292 19.64 -6.84 17.03
N LYS A 293 20.09 -6.03 17.99
CA LYS A 293 19.81 -4.57 18.04
C LYS A 293 20.34 -3.78 16.85
N ASN A 294 21.36 -4.29 16.16
CA ASN A 294 21.91 -3.68 14.97
C ASN A 294 21.03 -3.89 13.73
N VAL A 295 19.91 -4.61 13.83
CA VAL A 295 18.86 -4.67 12.81
C VAL A 295 17.64 -3.91 13.34
N LYS A 296 17.36 -2.74 12.74
CA LYS A 296 16.18 -1.93 13.07
C LYS A 296 15.10 -2.14 12.01
N PHE A 297 13.96 -2.67 12.43
CA PHE A 297 12.79 -2.84 11.56
C PHE A 297 11.92 -1.59 11.57
N GLN A 298 11.58 -1.09 10.38
CA GLN A 298 10.71 0.08 10.20
C GLN A 298 9.64 -0.22 9.17
N SER A 299 8.46 0.39 9.32
CA SER A 299 7.42 0.31 8.28
C SER A 299 7.59 1.40 7.22
N PRO A 300 6.95 1.32 6.05
CA PRO A 300 7.05 2.33 4.99
C PRO A 300 6.59 3.73 5.44
N ALA A 301 5.63 3.80 6.37
CA ALA A 301 5.11 5.06 6.95
C ALA A 301 6.16 5.88 7.73
N TYR A 302 7.37 5.36 7.95
CA TYR A 302 8.47 6.06 8.61
C TYR A 302 9.40 6.82 7.63
N SER A 303 9.13 6.78 6.32
CA SER A 303 10.06 7.27 5.30
C SER A 303 10.55 8.71 5.55
N TYR A 304 11.87 8.83 5.69
CA TYR A 304 12.60 10.09 5.69
C TYR A 304 12.52 10.74 4.29
N ILE A 305 12.53 12.07 4.26
CA ILE A 305 12.45 12.90 3.06
C ILE A 305 13.75 12.80 2.24
N ASP A 306 14.07 11.63 1.68
CA ASP A 306 15.27 11.46 0.84
C ASP A 306 15.05 10.61 -0.41
N ASN A 307 13.81 10.14 -0.66
CA ASN A 307 13.45 9.50 -1.92
C ASN A 307 12.61 10.44 -2.78
N GLU A 308 12.93 10.53 -4.07
CA GLU A 308 12.21 11.32 -5.09
C GLU A 308 10.74 10.88 -5.29
N GLU A 309 10.31 9.81 -4.63
CA GLU A 309 8.92 9.34 -4.61
C GLU A 309 8.18 9.85 -3.37
N THR A 310 7.12 10.63 -3.59
CA THR A 310 6.19 11.09 -2.56
C THR A 310 5.36 9.92 -2.03
N VAL A 311 5.92 9.14 -1.11
CA VAL A 311 5.18 8.09 -0.37
C VAL A 311 4.22 8.74 0.63
N GLU A 312 3.00 8.22 0.70
CA GLU A 312 2.00 8.63 1.69
C GLU A 312 2.58 8.52 3.11
N PRO A 313 2.56 9.59 3.91
CA PRO A 313 3.23 9.63 5.22
C PRO A 313 2.46 8.95 6.35
N TYR A 314 1.32 8.33 6.05
CA TYR A 314 0.42 7.71 7.01
C TYR A 314 -0.25 6.48 6.40
N THR A 315 -0.77 5.63 7.27
CA THR A 315 -1.77 4.63 6.88
C THR A 315 -3.18 5.18 7.16
N THR A 316 -4.21 4.49 6.68
CA THR A 316 -5.60 4.82 6.99
C THR A 316 -6.23 3.70 7.79
N GLU A 317 -7.00 4.05 8.82
CA GLU A 317 -7.69 3.07 9.65
C GLU A 317 -9.08 3.56 10.05
N LYS A 318 -10.04 2.63 10.10
CA LYS A 318 -11.35 2.90 10.69
C LYS A 318 -11.28 2.76 12.21
N MET A 319 -10.81 3.81 12.89
CA MET A 319 -10.54 3.77 14.34
C MET A 319 -11.77 3.43 15.20
N SER A 320 -12.99 3.72 14.73
CA SER A 320 -14.23 3.32 15.43
C SER A 320 -14.44 1.80 15.48
N ARG A 321 -13.71 1.03 14.65
CA ARG A 321 -13.81 -0.43 14.52
C ARG A 321 -12.46 -1.14 14.61
N VAL A 322 -11.39 -0.44 14.97
CA VAL A 322 -10.06 -1.03 15.08
C VAL A 322 -10.07 -2.20 16.08
N PRO A 323 -9.55 -3.39 15.71
CA PRO A 323 -9.49 -4.53 16.62
C PRO A 323 -8.81 -4.19 17.95
N GLY A 324 -9.43 -4.59 19.06
CA GLY A 324 -8.93 -4.29 20.40
C GLY A 324 -9.15 -2.84 20.88
N GLY A 325 -9.62 -1.95 19.99
CA GLY A 325 -9.85 -0.54 20.30
C GLY A 325 -8.56 0.28 20.46
N TYR A 326 -8.72 1.50 20.93
CA TYR A 326 -7.62 2.42 21.20
C TYR A 326 -7.88 3.22 22.49
N LEU A 327 -6.82 3.78 23.05
CA LEU A 327 -6.86 4.62 24.24
C LEU A 327 -6.28 6.00 23.93
N ALA A 328 -7.07 7.05 24.17
CA ALA A 328 -6.60 8.43 24.07
C ALA A 328 -5.58 8.74 25.18
N LEU A 329 -4.37 9.13 24.79
CA LEU A 329 -3.29 9.54 25.70
C LEU A 329 -3.26 11.06 25.88
N THR A 330 -3.76 11.80 24.88
CA THR A 330 -3.95 13.26 24.90
C THR A 330 -5.43 13.60 24.69
N GLU A 331 -5.82 14.82 25.05
CA GLU A 331 -7.04 15.42 24.52
C GLU A 331 -6.92 15.64 23.00
N CYS A 332 -8.05 15.89 22.34
CA CYS A 332 -8.07 16.34 20.96
C CYS A 332 -7.40 17.73 20.84
N PHE A 333 -6.51 17.89 19.86
CA PHE A 333 -5.85 19.17 19.60
C PHE A 333 -5.99 19.59 18.13
N GLU A 334 -6.05 20.89 17.87
CA GLU A 334 -6.02 21.44 16.51
C GLU A 334 -4.59 21.39 15.99
N ILE A 335 -4.40 20.76 14.82
CA ILE A 335 -3.13 20.70 14.12
C ILE A 335 -2.96 21.95 13.26
N MET A 336 -3.94 22.20 12.40
CA MET A 336 -3.94 23.36 11.51
C MET A 336 -5.32 23.66 10.96
N LYS A 337 -5.46 24.86 10.40
CA LYS A 337 -6.62 25.32 9.67
C LYS A 337 -6.20 25.78 8.28
N VAL A 338 -7.06 25.54 7.29
CA VAL A 338 -6.88 25.96 5.90
C VAL A 338 -8.14 26.62 5.36
N ASP A 339 -8.01 27.81 4.78
CA ASP A 339 -9.06 28.48 4.01
C ASP A 339 -8.89 28.23 2.50
N PHE A 340 -9.78 27.41 1.93
CA PHE A 340 -9.79 27.07 0.51
C PHE A 340 -10.22 28.24 -0.39
N ASN A 341 -10.74 29.33 0.19
CA ASN A 341 -11.05 30.56 -0.53
C ASN A 341 -9.91 31.59 -0.48
N ASN A 342 -8.75 31.25 0.11
CA ASN A 342 -7.60 32.13 0.23
C ASN A 342 -6.40 31.62 -0.59
N LEU A 343 -6.26 32.09 -1.84
CA LEU A 343 -5.16 31.68 -2.73
C LEU A 343 -3.75 31.92 -2.14
N GLN A 344 -3.56 33.00 -1.38
CA GLN A 344 -2.25 33.30 -0.78
C GLN A 344 -1.89 32.27 0.30
N GLU A 345 -2.88 31.87 1.09
CA GLU A 345 -2.72 30.83 2.11
C GLU A 345 -2.42 29.47 1.47
N LEU A 346 -3.17 29.07 0.44
CA LEU A 346 -2.92 27.82 -0.29
C LEU A 346 -1.50 27.76 -0.87
N LYS A 347 -1.06 28.84 -1.54
CA LYS A 347 0.32 28.92 -2.04
C LYS A 347 1.37 28.90 -0.94
N SER A 348 1.04 29.44 0.23
CA SER A 348 1.98 29.47 1.35
C SER A 348 2.20 28.10 1.97
N LEU A 349 1.22 27.17 1.89
CA LEU A 349 1.31 25.82 2.49
C LEU A 349 2.55 25.05 2.02
N ALA A 350 2.82 25.06 0.70
CA ALA A 350 3.99 24.40 0.11
C ALA A 350 5.33 25.00 0.56
N THR A 351 5.33 26.25 1.01
CA THR A 351 6.55 26.98 1.43
C THR A 351 6.64 27.18 2.95
N LYS A 352 5.60 26.79 3.68
CA LYS A 352 5.50 27.04 5.12
C LYS A 352 6.58 26.24 5.83
N LYS A 353 7.25 26.86 6.80
CA LYS A 353 8.15 26.12 7.68
C LYS A 353 7.34 25.15 8.56
N PRO A 354 7.91 24.00 8.94
CA PRO A 354 7.23 23.10 9.87
C PRO A 354 6.85 23.82 11.17
N ASP A 355 5.62 23.58 11.64
CA ASP A 355 5.14 24.07 12.93
C ASP A 355 5.48 23.03 14.00
N SER A 356 6.02 23.46 15.14
CA SER A 356 6.23 22.59 16.30
C SER A 356 5.02 22.64 17.21
N ILE A 357 4.45 21.47 17.53
CA ILE A 357 3.29 21.32 18.41
C ILE A 357 3.72 20.48 19.62
N THR A 358 3.38 20.95 20.83
CA THR A 358 3.63 20.26 22.09
C THR A 358 2.31 20.07 22.85
N ILE A 359 1.94 18.82 23.13
CA ILE A 359 0.64 18.46 23.71
C ILE A 359 0.85 17.71 25.04
N PRO A 360 0.15 18.08 26.13
CA PRO A 360 0.26 17.39 27.40
C PRO A 360 -0.43 16.01 27.37
N VAL A 361 0.24 15.01 27.95
CA VAL A 361 -0.32 13.68 28.18
C VAL A 361 -1.29 13.76 29.36
N VAL A 362 -2.52 13.29 29.15
CA VAL A 362 -3.59 13.27 30.17
C VAL A 362 -3.84 11.87 30.73
N LYS A 363 -3.34 10.82 30.07
CA LYS A 363 -3.51 9.44 30.48
C LYS A 363 -2.22 8.64 30.32
N GLU A 364 -1.94 7.78 31.28
CA GLU A 364 -0.82 6.84 31.18
C GLU A 364 -1.08 5.77 30.12
N GLY A 365 -0.03 5.37 29.41
CA GLY A 365 -0.10 4.35 28.37
C GLY A 365 1.09 4.34 27.43
N THR A 366 1.05 3.49 26.41
CA THR A 366 2.11 3.36 25.41
C THR A 366 1.77 4.15 24.15
N LEU A 367 2.60 5.11 23.77
CA LEU A 367 2.45 5.87 22.53
C LEU A 367 2.67 4.95 21.31
N ASP A 368 1.61 4.76 20.53
CA ASP A 368 1.66 3.93 19.33
C ASP A 368 1.44 4.73 18.04
N ALA A 369 0.60 5.77 18.08
CA ALA A 369 0.33 6.60 16.91
C ALA A 369 -0.19 7.99 17.29
N VAL A 370 -0.12 8.92 16.33
CA VAL A 370 -0.97 10.11 16.27
C VAL A 370 -2.06 9.84 15.24
N VAL A 371 -3.31 9.83 15.70
CA VAL A 371 -4.50 9.66 14.86
C VAL A 371 -5.01 11.04 14.48
N VAL A 372 -5.28 11.22 13.18
CA VAL A 372 -5.64 12.50 12.57
C VAL A 372 -6.96 12.37 11.83
N TRP A 373 -7.79 13.41 11.97
CA TRP A 373 -9.02 13.58 11.23
C TRP A 373 -9.25 15.07 10.96
N PHE A 374 -10.31 15.41 10.22
CA PHE A 374 -10.61 16.80 9.91
C PHE A 374 -12.11 17.10 9.97
N VAL A 375 -12.40 18.39 10.00
CA VAL A 375 -13.74 18.94 9.81
C VAL A 375 -13.71 19.82 8.57
N LEU A 376 -14.44 19.44 7.53
CA LEU A 376 -14.71 20.25 6.36
C LEU A 376 -15.86 21.20 6.65
N GLN A 377 -15.60 22.49 6.55
CA GLN A 377 -16.63 23.52 6.57
C GLN A 377 -17.07 23.78 5.13
N LEU A 378 -18.26 23.35 4.74
CA LEU A 378 -18.75 23.54 3.37
C LEU A 378 -19.21 25.00 3.13
N ASP A 379 -19.87 25.56 4.12
CA ASP A 379 -20.25 26.98 4.19
C ASP A 379 -20.39 27.42 5.66
N ASP A 380 -20.99 28.58 5.93
CA ASP A 380 -21.19 29.14 7.28
C ASP A 380 -22.07 28.30 8.23
N VAL A 381 -22.83 27.31 7.75
CA VAL A 381 -23.77 26.52 8.57
C VAL A 381 -23.62 25.01 8.39
N HIS A 382 -22.98 24.55 7.32
CA HIS A 382 -22.85 23.13 6.99
C HIS A 382 -21.40 22.67 7.14
N SER A 383 -21.19 21.57 7.88
CA SER A 383 -19.88 20.93 8.04
C SER A 383 -19.97 19.40 8.01
N LEU A 384 -18.85 18.76 7.67
CA LEU A 384 -18.63 17.32 7.68
C LEU A 384 -17.40 17.03 8.53
N SER A 385 -17.47 16.01 9.36
CA SER A 385 -16.41 15.62 10.29
C SER A 385 -16.02 14.17 10.01
N THR A 386 -14.73 13.90 9.96
CA THR A 386 -14.17 12.55 9.83
C THR A 386 -13.69 12.01 11.17
N SER A 387 -14.17 12.58 12.28
CA SER A 387 -13.82 12.15 13.63
C SER A 387 -14.14 10.67 13.85
N PRO A 388 -13.30 9.91 14.58
CA PRO A 388 -13.60 8.53 14.95
C PRO A 388 -14.84 8.39 15.86
N SER A 389 -15.34 9.50 16.42
CA SER A 389 -16.59 9.54 17.18
C SER A 389 -17.84 9.58 16.30
N GLU A 390 -17.70 9.74 14.99
CA GLU A 390 -18.80 9.78 14.03
C GLU A 390 -18.79 8.56 13.11
N GLU A 391 -19.98 8.05 12.80
CA GLU A 391 -20.14 7.00 11.80
C GLU A 391 -20.23 7.64 10.40
N THR A 392 -19.13 7.62 9.66
CA THR A 392 -19.01 8.21 8.30
C THR A 392 -18.40 7.23 7.31
N CYS A 393 -18.35 7.57 6.03
CA CYS A 393 -17.59 6.80 5.04
C CYS A 393 -16.05 6.92 5.19
N TRP A 394 -15.55 7.92 5.91
CA TRP A 394 -14.12 8.23 6.00
C TRP A 394 -13.38 7.41 7.05
N GLU A 395 -12.15 7.05 6.72
CA GLU A 395 -11.15 6.55 7.65
C GLU A 395 -10.36 7.73 8.25
N GLN A 396 -9.54 7.43 9.26
CA GLN A 396 -8.65 8.40 9.89
C GLN A 396 -7.23 8.17 9.39
N ALA A 397 -6.46 9.26 9.20
CA ALA A 397 -5.03 9.16 8.92
C ALA A 397 -4.30 8.77 10.22
N VAL A 398 -3.41 7.80 10.13
CA VAL A 398 -2.66 7.24 11.26
C VAL A 398 -1.18 7.44 11.00
N TYR A 399 -0.53 8.18 11.89
CA TYR A 399 0.92 8.39 11.90
C TYR A 399 1.54 7.49 12.98
N PRO A 400 2.09 6.32 12.63
CA PRO A 400 2.64 5.40 13.61
C PRO A 400 3.89 5.98 14.25
N VAL A 401 4.02 5.85 15.57
CA VAL A 401 5.19 6.32 16.30
C VAL A 401 6.24 5.22 16.36
N GLN A 402 7.44 5.53 15.84
CA GLN A 402 8.58 4.61 15.76
C GLN A 402 9.83 5.30 16.29
N ASP A 403 10.87 4.50 16.53
CA ASP A 403 12.21 4.93 16.94
C ASP A 403 12.31 5.79 18.22
N LEU A 404 11.35 5.65 19.14
CA LEU A 404 11.50 6.20 20.48
C LEU A 404 12.35 5.30 21.38
N PRO A 405 13.18 5.88 22.27
CA PRO A 405 13.93 5.13 23.29
C PRO A 405 12.98 4.48 24.31
N ASP A 406 11.88 5.15 24.63
CA ASP A 406 10.78 4.64 25.44
C ASP A 406 9.46 5.17 24.86
N TYR A 407 8.47 4.28 24.78
CA TYR A 407 7.13 4.59 24.28
C TYR A 407 6.13 4.78 25.43
N TRP A 408 6.51 4.44 26.66
CA TRP A 408 5.65 4.60 27.82
C TRP A 408 5.56 6.07 28.23
N MET A 409 4.34 6.53 28.51
CA MET A 409 4.06 7.90 28.92
C MET A 409 3.21 7.94 30.20
N LYS A 410 3.37 9.02 30.98
CA LYS A 410 2.56 9.30 32.18
C LYS A 410 1.94 10.71 32.09
N PRO A 411 0.84 10.97 32.83
CA PRO A 411 0.28 12.30 32.93
C PRO A 411 1.32 13.34 33.36
N GLY A 412 1.39 14.45 32.63
CA GLY A 412 2.40 15.51 32.83
C GLY A 412 3.60 15.43 31.90
N ASP A 413 3.84 14.31 31.21
CA ASP A 413 4.74 14.29 30.06
C ASP A 413 4.11 15.06 28.89
N HIS A 414 4.93 15.44 27.91
CA HIS A 414 4.48 16.14 26.70
C HIS A 414 4.91 15.41 25.43
N VAL A 415 4.00 15.23 24.49
CA VAL A 415 4.29 14.77 23.14
C VAL A 415 4.60 15.98 22.27
N THR A 416 5.80 16.04 21.71
CA THR A 416 6.21 17.09 20.77
C THR A 416 6.33 16.50 19.37
N MET A 417 5.87 17.24 18.36
CA MET A 417 5.92 16.84 16.96
C MET A 417 6.10 18.05 16.05
N GLU A 418 6.64 17.81 14.85
CA GLU A 418 6.73 18.79 13.78
C GLU A 418 5.67 18.48 12.72
N VAL A 419 4.92 19.50 12.31
CA VAL A 419 3.85 19.40 11.31
C VAL A 419 4.22 20.21 10.08
N SER A 420 4.15 19.60 8.90
CA SER A 420 4.44 20.30 7.64
C SER A 420 3.49 19.88 6.51
N CYS A 421 3.45 20.71 5.46
CA CYS A 421 2.61 20.52 4.28
C CYS A 421 3.35 20.84 2.97
N GLN A 422 4.68 20.72 2.96
CA GLN A 422 5.53 21.29 1.91
C GLN A 422 5.39 20.58 0.56
N ASP A 423 5.11 19.28 0.58
CA ASP A 423 4.91 18.41 -0.58
C ASP A 423 3.43 18.12 -0.84
N CYS A 424 2.54 19.00 -0.37
CA CYS A 424 1.08 18.84 -0.44
C CYS A 424 0.52 17.63 0.31
N TYR A 425 1.30 16.96 1.16
CA TYR A 425 0.81 15.99 2.14
C TYR A 425 0.89 16.57 3.54
N LEU A 426 -0.04 16.19 4.42
CA LEU A 426 0.14 16.45 5.84
C LEU A 426 1.21 15.50 6.39
N ARG A 427 2.31 16.03 6.89
CA ARG A 427 3.37 15.26 7.55
C ARG A 427 3.42 15.58 9.03
N ILE A 428 3.43 14.54 9.85
CA ILE A 428 3.74 14.63 11.28
C ILE A 428 5.04 13.85 11.49
N GLN A 429 6.09 14.56 11.90
CA GLN A 429 7.44 14.05 12.00
C GLN A 429 8.07 14.44 13.34
N SER A 430 9.29 13.93 13.59
CA SER A 430 10.09 14.29 14.76
C SER A 430 9.35 14.10 16.09
N ILE A 431 8.50 13.07 16.15
CA ILE A 431 7.68 12.79 17.34
C ILE A 431 8.62 12.42 18.48
N SER A 432 8.53 13.13 19.60
CA SER A 432 9.34 12.93 20.79
C SER A 432 8.52 13.11 22.06
N VAL A 433 8.97 12.50 23.15
CA VAL A 433 8.32 12.59 24.47
C VAL A 433 9.26 13.33 25.41
N LEU A 434 8.79 14.42 26.00
CA LEU A 434 9.51 15.23 26.98
C LEU A 434 8.92 15.01 28.37
N SER A 435 9.77 14.63 29.32
CA SER A 435 9.36 14.52 30.73
C SER A 435 9.60 15.84 31.48
N LEU A 436 8.82 16.10 32.53
CA LEU A 436 8.96 17.28 33.41
C LEU A 436 10.38 17.48 33.96
N GLU A 437 11.18 16.42 34.10
CA GLU A 437 12.57 16.49 34.57
C GLU A 437 13.52 17.11 33.52
N GLN A 438 13.21 16.96 32.22
CA GLN A 438 13.99 17.49 31.11
C GLN A 438 13.63 18.95 30.76
N GLU A 439 12.40 19.40 31.03
CA GLU A 439 12.01 20.82 30.86
C GLU A 439 12.87 21.78 31.69
N MET A 440 13.36 21.34 32.87
CA MET A 440 14.23 22.14 33.74
C MET A 440 15.68 22.28 33.22
N GLU A 441 16.13 21.42 32.30
CA GLU A 441 17.45 21.54 31.66
C GLU A 441 17.36 22.34 30.36
N VAL A 442 16.31 22.17 29.57
CA VAL A 442 16.10 22.93 28.33
C VAL A 442 15.89 24.42 28.61
N THR A 443 15.14 24.78 29.67
CA THR A 443 14.99 26.19 30.08
C THR A 443 16.29 26.83 30.59
N LYS A 444 17.32 26.05 30.93
CA LYS A 444 18.66 26.58 31.26
C LYS A 444 19.56 26.76 30.04
N SER A 445 19.41 25.99 28.97
CA SER A 445 20.24 26.13 27.76
C SER A 445 19.84 27.34 26.90
N PHE A 446 18.56 27.73 26.91
CA PHE A 446 18.06 28.91 26.18
C PHE A 446 18.61 30.27 26.67
N THR A 447 19.42 30.31 27.73
CA THR A 447 20.06 31.54 28.22
C THR A 447 21.55 31.68 27.85
N LYS A 448 22.12 30.76 27.05
CA LYS A 448 23.55 30.82 26.68
C LYS A 448 23.92 30.79 25.19
N ASP A 449 23.00 30.51 24.26
CA ASP A 449 23.33 30.42 22.83
C ASP A 449 22.89 31.64 21.99
N THR A 450 23.16 32.84 22.51
CA THR A 450 23.34 34.04 21.67
C THR A 450 24.83 34.37 21.65
N ASP A 451 25.62 33.58 20.90
CA ASP A 451 26.91 33.97 20.31
C ASP A 451 27.64 32.72 19.78
N LEU A 452 27.23 32.16 18.63
CA LEU A 452 28.06 31.27 17.80
C LEU A 452 27.46 31.06 16.39
N LEU A 453 27.21 32.17 15.69
CA LEU A 453 26.96 32.17 14.24
C LEU A 453 28.28 32.33 13.49
N SER A 454 29.00 31.22 13.23
CA SER A 454 29.92 31.08 12.08
C SER A 454 30.65 29.72 12.07
N SER A 455 30.01 28.62 11.67
CA SER A 455 30.75 27.44 11.16
C SER A 455 29.88 26.43 10.39
N GLY A 456 28.95 26.90 9.57
CA GLY A 456 27.98 26.02 8.87
C GLY A 456 28.44 25.45 7.53
N LYS A 457 29.65 25.76 7.04
CA LYS A 457 30.06 25.41 5.66
C LYS A 457 31.18 24.38 5.55
N GLU A 458 31.92 24.09 6.63
CA GLU A 458 32.92 23.00 6.63
C GLU A 458 32.32 21.64 7.03
N ALA A 459 31.26 21.63 7.84
CA ALA A 459 30.60 20.39 8.27
C ALA A 459 29.85 19.68 7.13
N GLU A 460 29.17 20.42 6.26
CA GLU A 460 28.49 19.86 5.08
C GLU A 460 29.46 19.31 4.04
N LEU A 461 30.63 19.95 3.87
CA LEU A 461 31.67 19.48 2.94
C LEU A 461 32.34 18.20 3.43
N CYS A 462 32.56 18.07 4.74
CA CYS A 462 33.10 16.86 5.36
C CYS A 462 32.11 15.67 5.28
N SER A 463 30.80 15.94 5.37
CA SER A 463 29.77 14.90 5.19
C SER A 463 29.68 14.42 3.74
N ALA A 464 29.77 15.33 2.77
CA ALA A 464 29.79 14.98 1.35
C ALA A 464 31.08 14.22 0.93
N LEU A 465 32.22 14.51 1.55
CA LEU A 465 33.49 13.82 1.29
C LEU A 465 33.56 12.42 1.94
N ALA A 466 32.83 12.18 3.04
CA ALA A 466 32.76 10.88 3.69
C ALA A 466 32.02 9.83 2.82
N ASN A 467 31.08 10.26 1.96
CA ASN A 467 30.32 9.39 1.07
C ASN A 467 31.08 8.95 -0.20
N LEU A 468 32.32 9.41 -0.40
CA LEU A 468 33.11 9.16 -1.61
C LEU A 468 34.29 8.18 -1.43
N GLN A 469 34.43 7.54 -0.26
CA GLN A 469 35.47 6.53 -0.04
C GLN A 469 34.93 5.10 -0.08
N THR A 470 35.39 4.36 -1.09
CA THR A 470 35.12 2.94 -1.34
C THR A 470 35.65 2.02 -0.22
N SER A 471 34.83 1.01 0.09
CA SER A 471 35.18 -0.30 0.67
C SER A 471 35.62 -0.40 2.15
N LYS A 472 34.62 -0.42 3.04
CA LYS A 472 34.36 -1.46 4.08
C LYS A 472 33.10 -1.06 4.87
N PRO A 473 32.14 -1.96 5.14
CA PRO A 473 31.05 -1.65 6.05
C PRO A 473 31.62 -1.68 7.48
N ASP A 474 31.79 -0.50 8.07
CA ASP A 474 31.86 -0.39 9.53
C ASP A 474 30.54 -0.89 10.12
N ALA A 475 30.60 -1.40 11.36
CA ALA A 475 29.48 -1.96 12.11
C ALA A 475 28.42 -0.89 12.48
N GLY A 476 27.75 -0.32 11.47
CA GLY A 476 26.62 0.58 11.60
C GLY A 476 25.31 -0.18 11.82
N GLU A 477 24.34 0.51 12.41
CA GLU A 477 22.96 -0.01 12.53
C GLU A 477 22.37 -0.19 11.13
N GLN A 478 21.89 -1.41 10.83
CA GLN A 478 21.21 -1.74 9.59
C GLN A 478 19.71 -1.48 9.74
N ILE A 479 19.18 -0.58 8.92
CA ILE A 479 17.74 -0.38 8.79
C ILE A 479 17.20 -1.44 7.81
N CYS A 480 16.10 -2.09 8.19
CA CYS A 480 15.33 -3.02 7.37
C CYS A 480 13.88 -2.54 7.28
N VAL A 481 13.49 -2.01 6.12
CA VAL A 481 12.11 -1.59 5.87
C VAL A 481 11.30 -2.84 5.50
N LEU A 482 10.22 -3.07 6.24
CA LEU A 482 9.32 -4.20 6.06
C LEU A 482 7.91 -3.67 5.84
N GLU A 483 7.15 -4.33 4.97
CA GLU A 483 5.72 -4.06 4.83
C GLU A 483 5.00 -4.28 6.18
N SER A 484 3.90 -3.56 6.38
CA SER A 484 3.13 -3.67 7.63
C SER A 484 2.63 -5.10 7.90
N THR A 485 2.37 -5.87 6.85
CA THR A 485 2.01 -7.30 6.92
C THR A 485 3.18 -8.17 7.38
N GLU A 486 4.41 -7.88 6.95
CA GLU A 486 5.63 -8.58 7.35
C GLU A 486 5.97 -8.29 8.82
N ILE A 487 5.81 -7.04 9.28
CA ILE A 487 5.97 -6.68 10.71
C ILE A 487 4.91 -7.39 11.57
N ALA A 488 3.66 -7.41 11.10
CA ALA A 488 2.58 -8.14 11.76
C ALA A 488 2.86 -9.65 11.83
N LEU A 489 3.43 -10.23 10.77
CA LEU A 489 3.83 -11.63 10.74
C LEU A 489 4.90 -11.89 11.81
N LEU A 490 5.96 -11.06 11.89
CA LEU A 490 6.99 -11.17 12.93
C LEU A 490 6.42 -11.12 14.35
N ASN A 491 5.43 -10.26 14.59
CA ASN A 491 4.75 -10.18 15.88
C ASN A 491 3.77 -11.35 16.16
N ASN A 492 3.50 -12.22 15.18
CA ASN A 492 2.63 -13.39 15.33
C ASN A 492 3.39 -14.58 15.96
N ILE A 493 3.50 -14.60 17.29
CA ILE A 493 4.19 -15.67 18.03
C ILE A 493 3.58 -17.06 17.76
N PRO A 494 2.24 -17.25 17.78
CA PRO A 494 1.64 -18.56 17.51
C PRO A 494 2.00 -19.15 16.15
N TYR A 495 2.13 -18.32 15.11
CA TYR A 495 2.58 -18.73 13.78
C TYR A 495 3.96 -19.39 13.85
N HIS A 496 4.93 -18.68 14.42
CA HIS A 496 6.32 -19.15 14.53
C HIS A 496 6.46 -20.40 15.42
N GLU A 497 5.75 -20.46 16.56
CA GLU A 497 5.75 -21.65 17.42
C GLU A 497 5.13 -22.85 16.71
N GLY A 498 4.04 -22.64 15.96
CA GLY A 498 3.41 -23.66 15.14
C GLY A 498 4.39 -24.29 14.15
N PHE A 499 5.10 -23.46 13.38
CA PHE A 499 6.12 -23.91 12.43
C PHE A 499 7.29 -24.62 13.14
N LYS A 500 7.81 -24.08 14.24
CA LYS A 500 8.88 -24.73 15.01
C LYS A 500 8.47 -26.14 15.47
N MET A 501 7.26 -26.28 16.02
CA MET A 501 6.75 -27.57 16.47
C MET A 501 6.54 -28.55 15.31
N ALA A 502 6.02 -28.08 14.17
CA ALA A 502 5.79 -28.89 12.98
C ALA A 502 7.12 -29.42 12.40
N MET A 503 8.10 -28.53 12.19
CA MET A 503 9.43 -28.90 11.69
C MET A 503 10.13 -29.89 12.62
N LYS A 504 10.09 -29.65 13.94
CA LYS A 504 10.68 -30.57 14.94
C LYS A 504 10.09 -31.98 14.86
N LYS A 505 8.77 -32.10 14.66
CA LYS A 505 8.10 -33.40 14.48
C LYS A 505 8.59 -34.11 13.21
N VAL A 506 8.66 -33.40 12.08
CA VAL A 506 9.17 -33.97 10.81
C VAL A 506 10.61 -34.45 10.98
N PHE A 507 11.50 -33.63 11.54
CA PHE A 507 12.89 -34.00 11.76
C PHE A 507 13.06 -35.21 12.69
N SER A 508 12.26 -35.29 13.76
CA SER A 508 12.26 -36.44 14.66
C SER A 508 11.79 -37.73 13.98
N SER A 509 10.88 -37.64 13.00
CA SER A 509 10.40 -38.78 12.22
C SER A 509 11.40 -39.25 11.18
N LEU A 510 12.12 -38.33 10.54
CA LEU A 510 13.12 -38.64 9.50
C LEU A 510 14.45 -39.12 10.10
N THR A 511 14.81 -38.62 11.28
CA THR A 511 16.05 -38.95 11.97
C THR A 511 15.85 -39.11 13.49
N PRO A 512 15.31 -40.26 13.95
CA PRO A 512 14.99 -40.50 15.36
C PRO A 512 16.19 -40.38 16.31
N GLU A 513 17.40 -40.63 15.82
CA GLU A 513 18.63 -40.65 16.63
C GLU A 513 19.22 -39.25 16.91
N LYS A 514 18.74 -38.18 16.24
CA LYS A 514 19.44 -36.88 16.20
C LYS A 514 18.90 -35.78 17.13
N LEU A 515 17.88 -36.05 17.95
CA LEU A 515 17.29 -35.04 18.85
C LEU A 515 17.63 -35.22 20.35
N CYS A 516 18.36 -36.28 20.71
CA CYS A 516 18.71 -36.60 22.11
C CYS A 516 20.04 -36.02 22.61
N GLN A 517 20.71 -35.15 21.85
CA GLN A 517 21.90 -34.43 22.35
C GLN A 517 21.57 -32.96 22.58
N VAL A 518 20.80 -32.69 23.64
CA VAL A 518 20.80 -31.38 24.30
C VAL A 518 21.90 -31.44 25.36
N MET A 519 22.90 -30.57 25.23
CA MET A 519 24.01 -30.45 26.18
C MET A 519 23.49 -30.03 27.56
N ASP A 520 23.66 -30.91 28.56
CA ASP A 520 23.55 -30.59 29.98
C ASP A 520 24.97 -30.43 30.54
N PRO A 521 25.39 -29.25 31.04
CA PRO A 521 26.78 -29.00 31.38
C PRO A 521 27.07 -29.27 32.86
N HIS A 522 26.76 -30.45 33.40
CA HIS A 522 27.26 -30.87 34.72
C HIS A 522 27.25 -32.39 34.89
N CYS A 523 28.42 -33.03 34.76
CA CYS A 523 28.90 -34.08 35.66
C CYS A 523 30.31 -34.56 35.25
N GLU A 524 31.31 -34.07 35.97
CA GLU A 524 32.57 -34.79 36.17
C GLU A 524 32.32 -35.95 37.15
N ASP A 525 32.73 -37.18 36.81
CA ASP A 525 33.87 -37.89 37.43
C ASP A 525 33.80 -39.43 37.28
N ASN A 526 35.00 -39.97 36.96
CA ASN A 526 35.56 -41.30 37.28
C ASN A 526 34.91 -42.60 36.76
N GLU A 527 35.61 -43.31 35.85
CA GLU A 527 36.40 -44.51 36.23
C GLU A 527 37.28 -45.03 35.06
N MET A 528 38.53 -45.37 35.38
CA MET A 528 39.48 -46.09 34.51
C MET A 528 39.15 -47.60 34.46
N SER A 529 39.17 -48.22 33.27
CA SER A 529 40.01 -49.41 33.04
C SER A 529 40.12 -49.80 31.55
N SER A 530 41.28 -50.38 31.27
CA SER A 530 41.90 -50.90 30.05
C SER A 530 41.06 -51.66 29.03
N GLY A 531 41.35 -51.44 27.74
CA GLY A 531 41.00 -52.37 26.66
C GLY A 531 41.37 -51.86 25.27
N THR A 532 42.51 -52.30 24.75
CA THR A 532 43.01 -52.02 23.40
C THR A 532 42.05 -52.50 22.30
N GLY A 533 41.66 -51.59 21.41
CA GLY A 533 40.93 -51.92 20.18
C GLY A 533 40.69 -50.67 19.34
N ARG A 534 41.69 -50.24 18.56
CA ARG A 534 41.50 -49.25 17.49
C ARG A 534 40.56 -49.84 16.44
N GLN A 535 39.27 -49.53 16.54
CA GLN A 535 38.41 -49.41 15.38
C GLN A 535 38.18 -47.92 15.15
N ASN A 536 38.74 -47.41 14.05
CA ASN A 536 38.32 -46.14 13.49
C ASN A 536 36.85 -46.28 13.10
N THR A 537 35.93 -45.95 13.99
CA THR A 537 34.59 -45.53 13.61
C THR A 537 34.77 -44.22 12.86
N VAL A 538 34.71 -44.29 11.54
CA VAL A 538 34.40 -43.13 10.71
C VAL A 538 33.15 -42.51 11.31
N GLN A 539 33.27 -41.35 11.96
CA GLN A 539 32.12 -40.50 12.24
C GLN A 539 31.51 -40.21 10.86
N SER A 540 30.43 -40.92 10.50
CA SER A 540 29.64 -40.52 9.36
C SER A 540 29.05 -39.15 9.73
N THR A 541 29.63 -38.08 9.20
CA THR A 541 28.97 -36.77 9.22
C THR A 541 27.66 -36.96 8.48
N SER A 542 26.59 -37.11 9.26
CA SER A 542 25.27 -37.39 8.70
C SER A 542 24.87 -36.25 7.79
N GLU A 543 24.23 -36.56 6.68
CA GLU A 543 23.81 -35.56 5.71
C GLU A 543 22.77 -34.59 6.32
N PRO A 544 22.85 -33.27 6.03
CA PRO A 544 21.89 -32.32 6.57
C PRO A 544 20.50 -32.54 5.97
N LEU A 545 19.48 -32.19 6.73
CA LEU A 545 18.11 -32.09 6.22
C LEU A 545 17.97 -30.80 5.42
N TYR A 546 17.33 -30.86 4.26
CA TYR A 546 17.16 -29.72 3.35
C TYR A 546 15.78 -29.10 3.54
N VAL A 547 15.72 -27.80 3.82
CA VAL A 547 14.46 -27.06 4.01
C VAL A 547 14.41 -25.91 3.03
N LEU A 548 13.35 -25.86 2.23
CA LEU A 548 13.07 -24.74 1.32
C LEU A 548 11.90 -23.93 1.85
N ASP A 549 12.11 -22.66 2.10
CA ASP A 549 11.06 -21.69 2.32
C ASP A 549 10.80 -20.90 1.04
N VAL A 550 9.55 -20.98 0.55
CA VAL A 550 9.04 -20.30 -0.65
C VAL A 550 8.02 -19.23 -0.25
N SER A 551 8.13 -18.68 0.95
CA SER A 551 7.30 -17.55 1.38
C SER A 551 7.53 -16.33 0.48
N GLU A 552 6.47 -15.58 0.22
CA GLU A 552 6.54 -14.25 -0.39
C GLU A 552 6.96 -13.23 0.69
N GLY A 553 7.95 -12.39 0.38
CA GLY A 553 8.44 -11.37 1.30
C GLY A 553 9.39 -11.89 2.39
N PHE A 554 9.47 -11.17 3.51
CA PHE A 554 10.39 -11.43 4.61
C PHE A 554 9.92 -12.58 5.52
N SER A 555 10.77 -13.62 5.69
CA SER A 555 10.49 -14.76 6.57
C SER A 555 11.72 -15.18 7.39
N ILE A 556 11.49 -15.45 8.68
CA ILE A 556 12.50 -16.01 9.61
C ILE A 556 12.40 -17.52 9.78
N LEU A 557 11.45 -18.19 9.11
CA LEU A 557 11.27 -19.64 9.19
C LEU A 557 12.55 -20.44 8.82
N PRO A 558 13.38 -20.01 7.85
CA PRO A 558 14.64 -20.69 7.53
C PRO A 558 15.62 -20.69 8.71
N ILE A 559 15.65 -19.61 9.49
CA ILE A 559 16.50 -19.49 10.68
C ILE A 559 15.94 -20.36 11.81
N ILE A 560 14.61 -20.35 12.01
CA ILE A 560 13.97 -21.27 12.96
C ILE A 560 14.33 -22.72 12.61
N ALA A 561 14.24 -23.12 11.34
CA ALA A 561 14.62 -24.45 10.89
C ALA A 561 16.08 -24.79 11.22
N GLY A 562 17.01 -23.86 10.96
CA GLY A 562 18.44 -24.02 11.26
C GLY A 562 18.75 -24.26 12.74
N THR A 563 17.95 -23.71 13.66
CA THR A 563 18.16 -23.95 15.12
C THR A 563 17.73 -25.33 15.61
N LEU A 564 16.99 -26.09 14.80
CA LEU A 564 16.40 -27.36 15.22
C LEU A 564 17.32 -28.58 15.01
N GLY A 565 18.52 -28.39 14.46
CA GLY A 565 19.51 -29.44 14.31
C GLY A 565 20.43 -29.24 13.12
N GLN A 566 20.95 -30.33 12.55
CA GLN A 566 21.79 -30.29 11.36
C GLN A 566 20.94 -30.09 10.09
N VAL A 567 20.51 -28.85 9.87
CA VAL A 567 19.64 -28.44 8.77
C VAL A 567 20.42 -27.51 7.82
N LYS A 568 20.15 -27.63 6.52
CA LYS A 568 20.57 -26.69 5.49
C LYS A 568 19.33 -25.90 4.99
N PRO A 569 19.05 -24.72 5.57
CA PRO A 569 17.87 -23.94 5.23
C PRO A 569 18.09 -23.02 4.02
N TYR A 570 17.06 -22.88 3.20
CA TYR A 570 17.02 -22.02 2.01
C TYR A 570 15.85 -21.03 2.13
N SER A 571 16.12 -19.76 1.80
CA SER A 571 15.15 -18.66 1.77
C SER A 571 14.91 -18.17 0.35
N SER A 572 13.67 -17.79 0.04
CA SER A 572 13.23 -17.18 -1.23
C SER A 572 13.29 -15.65 -1.27
N VAL A 573 13.88 -14.96 -0.29
CA VAL A 573 13.84 -13.48 -0.27
C VAL A 573 14.52 -12.83 -1.50
N GLU A 574 13.81 -11.89 -2.12
CA GLU A 574 14.26 -11.16 -3.32
C GLU A 574 15.04 -9.88 -2.98
N LYS A 575 14.56 -9.10 -2.01
CA LYS A 575 15.12 -7.80 -1.64
C LYS A 575 16.47 -7.94 -0.95
N ASP A 576 17.47 -7.16 -1.38
CA ASP A 576 18.82 -7.17 -0.76
C ASP A 576 18.80 -6.79 0.73
N GLN A 577 17.95 -5.83 1.10
CA GLN A 577 17.78 -5.40 2.49
C GLN A 577 17.31 -6.57 3.39
N HIS A 578 16.40 -7.40 2.87
CA HIS A 578 15.92 -8.60 3.58
C HIS A 578 17.05 -9.62 3.75
N ARG A 579 17.86 -9.84 2.71
CA ARG A 579 19.02 -10.74 2.78
C ARG A 579 20.01 -10.31 3.85
N ILE A 580 20.39 -9.03 3.86
CA ILE A 580 21.33 -8.48 4.85
C ILE A 580 20.78 -8.64 6.27
N ALA A 581 19.49 -8.35 6.48
CA ALA A 581 18.86 -8.54 7.78
C ALA A 581 18.88 -10.01 8.23
N LEU A 582 18.55 -10.96 7.36
CA LEU A 582 18.57 -12.39 7.67
C LEU A 582 20.00 -12.93 7.93
N ASP A 583 21.01 -12.42 7.23
CA ASP A 583 22.41 -12.76 7.50
C ASP A 583 22.82 -12.27 8.90
N LEU A 584 22.48 -11.03 9.27
CA LEU A 584 22.78 -10.48 10.60
C LEU A 584 22.03 -11.24 11.71
N ILE A 585 20.76 -11.61 11.49
CA ILE A 585 20.01 -12.45 12.43
C ILE A 585 20.67 -13.83 12.55
N SER A 586 21.11 -14.43 11.44
CA SER A 586 21.79 -15.73 11.43
C SER A 586 23.08 -15.69 12.24
N GLU A 587 23.90 -14.64 12.06
CA GLU A 587 25.14 -14.42 12.83
C GLU A 587 24.84 -14.26 14.34
N ALA A 588 23.80 -13.51 14.69
CA ALA A 588 23.37 -13.32 16.07
C ALA A 588 22.88 -14.61 16.75
N ASN A 589 22.41 -15.58 15.96
CA ASN A 589 21.98 -16.90 16.41
C ASN A 589 23.05 -17.99 16.23
N HIS A 590 24.32 -17.58 16.10
CA HIS A 590 25.50 -18.45 16.05
C HIS A 590 25.58 -19.38 14.84
N PHE A 591 24.97 -19.00 13.71
CA PHE A 591 25.08 -19.78 12.50
C PHE A 591 26.46 -19.57 11.86
N PRO A 592 27.17 -20.64 11.46
CA PRO A 592 28.34 -20.51 10.60
C PRO A 592 27.99 -19.78 9.30
N LYS A 593 28.94 -19.02 8.74
CA LYS A 593 28.75 -18.35 7.45
C LYS A 593 28.37 -19.34 6.36
N GLY A 594 27.36 -18.99 5.57
CA GLY A 594 26.81 -19.87 4.53
C GLY A 594 26.00 -21.03 5.09
N THR A 595 25.44 -20.93 6.31
CA THR A 595 24.43 -21.90 6.78
C THR A 595 23.11 -21.66 6.06
N LEU A 596 22.58 -20.43 6.15
CA LEU A 596 21.45 -19.96 5.36
C LEU A 596 21.88 -19.74 3.90
N GLU A 597 21.07 -20.21 2.96
CA GLU A 597 21.24 -19.96 1.52
C GLU A 597 20.05 -19.17 0.99
N PHE A 598 20.28 -18.39 -0.07
CA PHE A 598 19.25 -17.63 -0.77
C PHE A 598 18.98 -18.29 -2.12
N TRP A 599 17.85 -18.98 -2.23
CA TRP A 599 17.54 -19.90 -3.32
C TRP A 599 17.49 -19.21 -4.68
N LEU A 600 16.92 -18.00 -4.75
CA LEU A 600 16.80 -17.23 -6.00
C LEU A 600 18.16 -16.82 -6.61
N ARG A 601 19.29 -16.96 -5.91
CA ARG A 601 20.62 -16.80 -6.52
C ARG A 601 21.06 -17.99 -7.38
N HIS A 602 20.36 -19.11 -7.26
CA HIS A 602 20.70 -20.37 -7.92
C HIS A 602 19.76 -20.73 -9.08
N VAL A 603 18.75 -19.90 -9.34
CA VAL A 603 17.75 -20.14 -10.38
C VAL A 603 17.90 -19.05 -11.45
N GLU A 604 18.17 -19.44 -12.69
CA GLU A 604 18.29 -18.52 -13.84
C GLU A 604 16.91 -18.12 -14.42
N ASP A 605 15.84 -18.77 -13.96
CA ASP A 605 14.47 -18.66 -14.49
C ASP A 605 13.46 -18.65 -13.32
N GLU A 606 12.65 -17.59 -13.21
CA GLU A 606 11.64 -17.43 -12.16
C GLU A 606 10.55 -18.51 -12.20
N SER A 607 10.33 -19.17 -13.36
CA SER A 607 9.39 -20.29 -13.48
C SER A 607 9.89 -21.59 -12.82
N ALA A 608 11.13 -21.61 -12.34
CA ALA A 608 11.83 -22.80 -11.87
C ALA A 608 12.16 -22.77 -10.35
N VAL A 609 11.43 -22.00 -9.54
CA VAL A 609 11.66 -21.89 -8.08
C VAL A 609 11.56 -23.25 -7.37
N LEU A 610 10.82 -24.22 -7.88
CA LEU A 610 10.70 -25.56 -7.28
C LEU A 610 11.57 -26.59 -8.01
N GLN A 611 12.90 -26.53 -7.79
CA GLN A 611 13.84 -27.57 -8.20
C GLN A 611 14.43 -28.32 -7.01
N ARG A 612 15.09 -29.45 -7.27
CA ARG A 612 15.82 -30.21 -6.25
C ARG A 612 16.99 -29.40 -5.68
N PRO A 613 17.33 -29.52 -4.38
CA PRO A 613 18.43 -28.76 -3.78
C PRO A 613 19.79 -29.07 -4.40
N LYS A 614 19.96 -30.31 -4.87
CA LYS A 614 21.07 -30.81 -5.69
C LYS A 614 20.54 -31.91 -6.60
N SER A 615 21.27 -32.24 -7.67
CA SER A 615 20.86 -33.24 -8.66
C SER A 615 20.46 -34.61 -8.04
N ASP A 616 21.09 -35.00 -6.94
CA ASP A 616 20.90 -36.26 -6.22
C ASP A 616 20.20 -36.11 -4.86
N LYS A 617 19.63 -34.94 -4.53
CA LYS A 617 18.99 -34.66 -3.23
C LYS A 617 17.53 -34.27 -3.36
N LEU A 618 16.78 -34.44 -2.27
CA LEU A 618 15.38 -34.06 -2.14
C LEU A 618 15.19 -33.16 -0.91
N TRP A 619 14.16 -32.33 -0.95
CA TRP A 619 13.75 -31.51 0.17
C TRP A 619 13.15 -32.38 1.29
N SER A 620 13.56 -32.12 2.53
CA SER A 620 12.93 -32.69 3.73
C SER A 620 11.64 -31.95 4.06
N ILE A 621 11.61 -30.63 3.85
CA ILE A 621 10.45 -29.75 4.05
C ILE A 621 10.45 -28.69 2.94
N ILE A 622 9.28 -28.43 2.37
CA ILE A 622 8.99 -27.27 1.52
C ILE A 622 7.87 -26.49 2.20
N ILE A 623 8.07 -25.18 2.40
CA ILE A 623 7.08 -24.25 2.96
C ILE A 623 6.56 -23.41 1.80
N LEU A 624 5.23 -23.40 1.64
CA LEU A 624 4.55 -22.62 0.61
C LEU A 624 3.61 -21.64 1.32
N ASP A 625 3.56 -20.40 0.83
CA ASP A 625 2.42 -19.53 1.11
C ASP A 625 1.20 -20.06 0.37
N VAL A 626 0.03 -19.91 1.00
CA VAL A 626 -1.24 -20.45 0.47
C VAL A 626 -2.30 -19.36 0.39
N ILE A 627 -2.23 -18.39 1.30
CA ILE A 627 -3.23 -17.34 1.47
C ILE A 627 -2.51 -16.00 1.34
N GLU A 628 -3.00 -15.16 0.44
CA GLU A 628 -2.54 -13.79 0.26
C GLU A 628 -2.95 -12.92 1.46
N PRO A 629 -2.25 -11.79 1.73
CA PRO A 629 -2.70 -10.80 2.72
C PRO A 629 -4.12 -10.27 2.46
N SER A 630 -4.61 -10.35 1.21
CA SER A 630 -5.97 -10.02 0.79
C SER A 630 -7.04 -10.98 1.37
N GLY A 631 -6.64 -12.13 1.89
CA GLY A 631 -7.52 -13.23 2.31
C GLY A 631 -7.93 -14.19 1.18
N LEU A 632 -7.43 -13.98 -0.05
CA LEU A 632 -7.64 -14.86 -1.18
C LEU A 632 -6.61 -15.99 -1.21
N ILE A 633 -6.90 -17.05 -1.98
CA ILE A 633 -5.95 -18.14 -2.22
C ILE A 633 -4.93 -17.64 -3.25
N GLN A 634 -3.64 -17.87 -2.97
CA GLN A 634 -2.55 -17.48 -3.85
C GLN A 634 -2.68 -18.17 -5.23
N GLN A 635 -2.43 -17.43 -6.30
CA GLN A 635 -2.44 -17.98 -7.66
C GLN A 635 -1.40 -19.10 -7.80
N GLU A 636 -1.73 -20.08 -8.64
CA GLU A 636 -0.87 -21.23 -8.97
C GLU A 636 -0.49 -22.13 -7.77
N ILE A 637 -1.09 -21.95 -6.58
CA ILE A 637 -0.70 -22.74 -5.41
C ILE A 637 -0.90 -24.24 -5.61
N MET A 638 -1.91 -24.64 -6.39
CA MET A 638 -2.16 -26.04 -6.72
C MET A 638 -1.07 -26.62 -7.62
N GLU A 639 -0.53 -25.82 -8.54
CA GLU A 639 0.58 -26.18 -9.39
C GLU A 639 1.88 -26.24 -8.59
N LYS A 640 2.16 -25.22 -7.78
CA LYS A 640 3.30 -25.20 -6.83
C LYS A 640 3.27 -26.42 -5.90
N ALA A 641 2.11 -26.77 -5.36
CA ALA A 641 1.93 -27.95 -4.51
C ALA A 641 2.09 -29.28 -5.27
N ALA A 642 1.72 -29.32 -6.56
CA ALA A 642 1.91 -30.50 -7.41
C ALA A 642 3.39 -30.71 -7.76
N ILE A 643 4.13 -29.65 -8.09
CA ILE A 643 5.58 -29.71 -8.38
C ILE A 643 6.39 -30.04 -7.11
N SER A 644 5.93 -29.56 -5.96
CA SER A 644 6.57 -29.83 -4.66
C SER A 644 6.48 -31.30 -4.20
N ARG A 645 5.57 -32.09 -4.78
CA ARG A 645 5.39 -33.52 -4.48
C ARG A 645 6.21 -34.38 -5.43
#